data_AF-A0A9P5JGJ8-F1
#
_entry.id   AF-A0A9P5JGJ8-F1
#
_cell.length_a   1.000
_cell.length_b   1.000
_cell.length_c   1.000
_cell.angle_alpha   90.00
_cell.angle_beta   90.00
_cell.angle_gamma   90.00
#
_symmetry.space_group_name_H-M   'P 1'
#
loop_
_entity.id
_entity.type
_entity.pdbx_description
1 polymer ?
#
loop_
_entity_poly.entity_id
_entity_poly.type
_entity_poly.pdbx_seq_one_letter_code
_entity_poly.pdbx_strand_id
1 'polypeptide(L)'
;MRENLLNIDESRIGERVFFRARIHGTRALSSKLAFLLLRDGLQIIQGVLGCLVREGDSGVDEQMVRWAEKLPLETLVLVEGRVQSPREDSGGEQAVVRSANVHGAEIEVYRILVLSQVTRRPPFNESQTSDSKGSKGTPGASAPRVGQALVLEHRALGLRTPHAHAIFRLVAAFSRAARSFLDARDFTEIHSAKLQQGASESGASVFHVDYFRRTATLAQSPQLAKEMCIGADFGRVYEIGPVFRAEHSNTHRHLCEFTGLDIEMAIDLDYHEAMDVIDGMLKHMFRTVQKQNRKELDAVKAQYPHDDLVFPEKTVVLTFVEGVRMLRESGYMDEGETEESVKENGGEMEDLSTRAEVRLGQLVKEKYNTDYYILDKFPSAVRPFYTMPDADDPKYSNAFDIFVRGEEILSGGQRLHSADALEASLEAHNVDPSTMKEYLEAFQFAMPPHAGGGIGLERLVMLFLKLGNIRNSTLIPRDPRSFPVDPNAPLKAIKLPVPSGIANFDEPNVLSKDPMYKQGIHPRLEDLIASFGDSTNTAWTDKEYEIWRHEPTGFAVGFVDAKQHAVTWGPPLCPPEALSEVVRAYVIWAKNERKLGVIWANADERTESALVREHNWRALAVTSEQRVMPAKVETMDNKHLEKKIRQAESAGVTVKIVEGPISEELRNELDEGMRAWMEGRTGAQIHTTNLRPWSDVQHRTYFVARNSEQKACGVIVLHQLSPEHGFQIKWSLMFPGAPNGTSELMVTTALRKMAEAGVKTATFGAGAKESFEAINGIGNIRGRILADVYKGISKTFGLTRKSHFREQFGTAEDSLFICYPPHGLGFSGINAIMESVKSH
;
A
#
# COMPACT_ATOMS: atom_id res chain seq x y z
N MET A 1 -47.48 4.04 -10.58
CA MET A 1 -46.06 4.40 -10.82
C MET A 1 -45.23 3.65 -9.78
N ARG A 2 -44.01 3.18 -10.09
CA ARG A 2 -43.18 2.44 -9.12
C ARG A 2 -42.71 3.39 -8.01
N GLU A 3 -42.93 3.00 -6.76
CA GLU A 3 -42.58 3.78 -5.59
C GLU A 3 -41.18 3.44 -5.09
N ASN A 4 -40.58 4.39 -4.36
CA ASN A 4 -39.35 4.18 -3.61
C ASN A 4 -39.70 3.63 -2.24
N LEU A 5 -39.12 2.49 -1.86
CA LEU A 5 -39.37 1.88 -0.56
C LEU A 5 -39.00 2.82 0.60
N LEU A 6 -38.10 3.78 0.39
CA LEU A 6 -37.74 4.82 1.36
C LEU A 6 -38.92 5.69 1.81
N ASN A 7 -40.02 5.69 1.05
CA ASN A 7 -41.21 6.50 1.31
C ASN A 7 -42.40 5.64 1.80
N ILE A 8 -42.15 4.43 2.30
CA ILE A 8 -43.18 3.51 2.79
C ILE A 8 -42.95 3.23 4.27
N ASP A 9 -43.82 3.78 5.11
CA ASP A 9 -43.81 3.63 6.57
C ASP A 9 -45.24 3.54 7.12
N GLU A 10 -45.38 3.59 8.45
CA GLU A 10 -46.66 3.53 9.17
C GLU A 10 -47.66 4.64 8.80
N SER A 11 -47.22 5.79 8.26
CA SER A 11 -48.15 6.84 7.82
C SER A 11 -49.00 6.44 6.62
N ARG A 12 -48.62 5.37 5.92
CA ARG A 12 -49.25 4.91 4.67
C ARG A 12 -50.09 3.64 4.83
N ILE A 13 -50.40 3.27 6.07
CA ILE A 13 -51.24 2.10 6.36
C ILE A 13 -52.56 2.18 5.58
N GLY A 14 -52.92 1.08 4.93
CA GLY A 14 -54.10 0.96 4.09
C GLY A 14 -53.86 1.22 2.60
N GLU A 15 -52.74 1.83 2.22
CA GLU A 15 -52.42 2.11 0.82
C GLU A 15 -51.90 0.87 0.07
N ARG A 16 -52.25 0.76 -1.21
CA ARG A 16 -51.67 -0.22 -2.13
C ARG A 16 -50.37 0.34 -2.69
N VAL A 17 -49.28 -0.40 -2.54
CA VAL A 17 -47.94 0.02 -2.92
C VAL A 17 -47.33 -0.94 -3.94
N PHE A 18 -46.47 -0.40 -4.80
CA PHE A 18 -45.75 -1.15 -5.82
C PHE A 18 -44.30 -0.69 -5.90
N PHE A 19 -43.37 -1.52 -5.43
CA PHE A 19 -41.98 -1.15 -5.24
C PHE A 19 -41.02 -2.28 -5.59
N ARG A 20 -39.73 -1.94 -5.75
CA ARG A 20 -38.66 -2.90 -6.00
C ARG A 20 -37.85 -3.06 -4.73
N ALA A 21 -37.45 -4.29 -4.41
CA ALA A 21 -36.62 -4.59 -3.26
C ALA A 21 -35.73 -5.81 -3.51
N ARG A 22 -34.70 -5.99 -2.68
CA ARG A 22 -33.97 -7.24 -2.56
C ARG A 22 -34.54 -8.09 -1.43
N ILE A 23 -34.55 -9.40 -1.61
CA ILE A 23 -34.83 -10.34 -0.52
C ILE A 23 -33.63 -10.33 0.43
N HIS A 24 -33.80 -9.72 1.59
CA HIS A 24 -32.78 -9.60 2.63
C HIS A 24 -32.80 -10.79 3.59
N GLY A 25 -33.99 -11.33 3.85
CA GLY A 25 -34.19 -12.47 4.73
C GLY A 25 -35.53 -13.14 4.43
N THR A 26 -35.63 -14.42 4.77
CA THR A 26 -36.85 -15.20 4.58
C THR A 26 -37.08 -16.08 5.80
N ARG A 27 -38.31 -16.12 6.29
CA ARG A 27 -38.74 -16.98 7.39
C ARG A 27 -40.08 -17.60 7.06
N ALA A 28 -40.07 -18.87 6.66
CA ALA A 28 -41.29 -19.66 6.52
C ALA A 28 -41.80 -20.08 7.90
N LEU A 29 -43.10 -19.89 8.16
CA LEU A 29 -43.78 -20.40 9.35
C LEU A 29 -44.62 -21.65 9.05
N SER A 30 -45.16 -21.74 7.83
CA SER A 30 -45.91 -22.89 7.34
C SER A 30 -45.91 -22.88 5.81
N SER A 31 -46.48 -23.91 5.18
CA SER A 31 -46.66 -23.90 3.73
C SER A 31 -47.63 -22.81 3.23
N LYS A 32 -48.39 -22.18 4.14
CA LYS A 32 -49.37 -21.13 3.84
C LYS A 32 -48.95 -19.74 4.30
N LEU A 33 -47.77 -19.59 4.93
CA LEU A 33 -47.32 -18.32 5.49
C LEU A 33 -45.79 -18.23 5.52
N ALA A 34 -45.26 -17.22 4.85
CA ALA A 34 -43.86 -16.83 4.93
C ALA A 34 -43.70 -15.32 5.15
N PHE A 35 -42.66 -14.95 5.88
CA PHE A 35 -42.21 -13.57 6.01
C PHE A 35 -40.98 -13.34 5.15
N LEU A 36 -40.98 -12.24 4.41
CA LEU A 36 -39.85 -11.76 3.61
C LEU A 36 -39.36 -10.44 4.20
N LEU A 37 -38.06 -10.30 4.45
CA LEU A 37 -37.47 -8.99 4.69
C LEU A 37 -37.08 -8.40 3.33
N LEU A 38 -37.67 -7.27 2.99
CA LEU A 38 -37.52 -6.59 1.71
C LEU A 38 -36.69 -5.33 1.93
N ARG A 39 -35.50 -5.27 1.30
CA ARG A 39 -34.55 -4.16 1.44
C ARG A 39 -34.41 -3.35 0.16
N ASP A 40 -34.40 -2.03 0.28
CA ASP A 40 -33.92 -1.10 -0.75
C ASP A 40 -33.09 0.02 -0.11
N GLY A 41 -31.79 0.04 -0.40
CA GLY A 41 -30.83 0.94 0.25
C GLY A 41 -30.86 0.82 1.78
N LEU A 42 -31.24 1.92 2.44
CA LEU A 42 -31.34 2.00 3.90
C LEU A 42 -32.60 1.35 4.46
N GLN A 43 -33.68 1.18 3.68
CA GLN A 43 -34.96 0.73 4.20
C GLN A 43 -35.05 -0.80 4.17
N ILE A 44 -35.51 -1.39 5.26
CA ILE A 44 -35.91 -2.80 5.36
C ILE A 44 -37.33 -2.81 5.92
N ILE A 45 -38.25 -3.45 5.20
CA ILE A 45 -39.64 -3.67 5.63
C ILE A 45 -39.96 -5.17 5.59
N GLN A 46 -40.85 -5.63 6.47
CA GLN A 46 -41.36 -6.99 6.41
C GLN A 46 -42.50 -7.08 5.37
N GLY A 47 -42.44 -8.09 4.53
CA GLY A 47 -43.53 -8.55 3.69
C GLY A 47 -44.14 -9.83 4.26
N VAL A 48 -45.47 -9.89 4.30
CA VAL A 48 -46.27 -11.03 4.73
C VAL A 48 -46.85 -11.69 3.49
N LEU A 49 -46.40 -12.91 3.21
CA LEU A 49 -46.89 -13.72 2.11
C LEU A 49 -47.73 -14.86 2.69
N GLY A 50 -49.04 -14.66 2.76
CA GLY A 50 -49.99 -15.60 3.37
C GLY A 50 -51.10 -16.00 2.42
N CYS A 51 -51.54 -17.25 2.46
CA CYS A 51 -52.67 -17.74 1.67
C CYS A 51 -53.98 -17.12 2.18
N LEU A 52 -54.31 -15.93 1.69
CA LEU A 52 -55.54 -15.21 2.00
C LEU A 52 -56.43 -15.23 0.76
N VAL A 53 -57.64 -15.78 0.90
CA VAL A 53 -58.68 -15.72 -0.12
C VAL A 53 -59.41 -14.39 0.04
N ARG A 54 -59.49 -13.59 -1.03
CA ARG A 54 -60.33 -12.39 -1.12
C ARG A 54 -61.41 -12.59 -2.16
N GLU A 55 -62.57 -11.98 -1.95
CA GLU A 55 -63.60 -11.92 -2.99
C GLU A 55 -63.05 -11.15 -4.20
N GLY A 56 -62.92 -11.84 -5.34
CA GLY A 56 -62.61 -11.24 -6.64
C GLY A 56 -61.13 -11.18 -7.07
N ASP A 57 -60.18 -11.76 -6.32
CA ASP A 57 -58.77 -11.84 -6.73
C ASP A 57 -58.23 -13.28 -6.58
N SER A 58 -57.37 -13.71 -7.50
CA SER A 58 -56.63 -14.97 -7.36
C SER A 58 -55.54 -14.75 -6.32
N GLY A 59 -55.90 -14.86 -5.03
CA GLY A 59 -55.01 -14.60 -3.90
C GLY A 59 -53.71 -15.43 -3.93
N VAL A 60 -52.81 -15.12 -3.02
CA VAL A 60 -51.55 -15.86 -2.84
C VAL A 60 -51.88 -17.33 -2.54
N ASP A 61 -51.33 -18.26 -3.31
CA ASP A 61 -51.49 -19.69 -3.08
C ASP A 61 -50.27 -20.32 -2.38
N GLU A 62 -50.41 -21.58 -1.98
CA GLU A 62 -49.34 -22.34 -1.32
C GLU A 62 -48.12 -22.56 -2.24
N GLN A 63 -48.29 -22.55 -3.57
CA GLN A 63 -47.19 -22.69 -4.51
C GLN A 63 -46.32 -21.43 -4.52
N MET A 64 -46.93 -20.25 -4.51
CA MET A 64 -46.27 -18.96 -4.44
C MET A 64 -45.48 -18.80 -3.13
N VAL A 65 -46.06 -19.22 -1.99
CA VAL A 65 -45.36 -19.21 -0.68
C VAL A 65 -44.11 -20.10 -0.74
N ARG A 66 -44.25 -21.35 -1.18
CA ARG A 66 -43.12 -22.30 -1.30
C ARG A 66 -42.08 -21.89 -2.33
N TRP A 67 -42.51 -21.20 -3.40
CA TRP A 67 -41.61 -20.68 -4.42
C TRP A 67 -40.79 -19.51 -3.86
N ALA A 68 -41.43 -18.56 -3.18
CA ALA A 68 -40.78 -17.40 -2.59
C ALA A 68 -39.77 -17.80 -1.50
N GLU A 69 -40.08 -18.84 -0.72
CA GLU A 69 -39.17 -19.42 0.28
C GLU A 69 -37.82 -19.86 -0.31
N LYS A 70 -37.84 -20.38 -1.54
CA LYS A 70 -36.67 -20.92 -2.23
C LYS A 70 -35.84 -19.87 -2.96
N LEU A 71 -36.29 -18.62 -2.99
CA LEU A 71 -35.54 -17.55 -3.65
C LEU A 71 -34.25 -17.27 -2.87
N PRO A 72 -33.08 -17.26 -3.54
CA PRO A 72 -31.83 -16.89 -2.89
C PRO A 72 -31.92 -15.48 -2.29
N LEU A 73 -31.28 -15.27 -1.13
CA LEU A 73 -31.06 -13.93 -0.61
C LEU A 73 -30.32 -13.07 -1.65
N GLU A 74 -30.52 -11.76 -1.59
CA GLU A 74 -30.05 -10.77 -2.57
C GLU A 74 -30.76 -10.79 -3.94
N THR A 75 -31.69 -11.73 -4.18
CA THR A 75 -32.56 -11.72 -5.37
C THR A 75 -33.35 -10.42 -5.43
N LEU A 76 -33.35 -9.79 -6.60
CA LEU A 76 -34.07 -8.55 -6.86
C LEU A 76 -35.50 -8.87 -7.31
N VAL A 77 -36.46 -8.34 -6.57
CA VAL A 77 -37.88 -8.58 -6.78
C VAL A 77 -38.65 -7.28 -6.95
N LEU A 78 -39.77 -7.37 -7.67
CA LEU A 78 -40.80 -6.36 -7.74
C LEU A 78 -42.00 -6.85 -6.92
N VAL A 79 -42.45 -6.04 -5.98
CA VAL A 79 -43.48 -6.40 -5.00
C VAL A 79 -44.68 -5.47 -5.15
N GLU A 80 -45.85 -6.07 -5.23
CA GLU A 80 -47.14 -5.39 -5.13
C GLU A 80 -47.83 -5.86 -3.85
N GLY A 81 -48.32 -4.95 -3.04
CA GLY A 81 -48.97 -5.28 -1.78
C GLY A 81 -49.70 -4.10 -1.17
N ARG A 82 -50.16 -4.27 0.07
CA ARG A 82 -50.78 -3.19 0.87
C ARG A 82 -50.04 -3.01 2.17
N VAL A 83 -49.84 -1.76 2.55
CA VAL A 83 -49.26 -1.42 3.86
C VAL A 83 -50.29 -1.73 4.95
N GLN A 84 -49.88 -2.45 5.99
CA GLN A 84 -50.72 -2.78 7.13
C GLN A 84 -49.91 -2.67 8.44
N SER A 85 -50.62 -2.52 9.55
CA SER A 85 -50.01 -2.67 10.87
C SER A 85 -49.62 -4.15 11.09
N PRO A 86 -48.51 -4.44 11.80
CA PRO A 86 -48.22 -5.78 12.27
C PRO A 86 -49.39 -6.37 13.08
N ARG A 87 -49.49 -7.70 13.23
CA ARG A 87 -50.55 -8.27 14.09
C ARG A 87 -50.25 -8.01 15.58
N GLU A 88 -51.29 -7.87 16.40
CA GLU A 88 -51.15 -7.80 17.86
C GLU A 88 -50.35 -9.00 18.39
N ASP A 89 -49.52 -8.76 19.39
CA ASP A 89 -48.77 -9.80 20.09
C ASP A 89 -49.65 -10.60 21.05
N SER A 90 -49.08 -11.61 21.69
CA SER A 90 -49.78 -12.50 22.61
C SER A 90 -50.40 -11.79 23.83
N GLY A 91 -49.99 -10.53 24.10
CA GLY A 91 -50.46 -9.70 25.20
C GLY A 91 -51.56 -8.69 24.80
N GLY A 92 -51.95 -8.64 23.51
CA GLY A 92 -52.92 -7.67 23.00
C GLY A 92 -52.33 -6.30 22.72
N GLU A 93 -51.00 -6.15 22.71
CA GLU A 93 -50.33 -4.92 22.27
C GLU A 93 -49.93 -5.01 20.79
N GLN A 94 -49.93 -3.87 20.11
CA GLN A 94 -49.52 -3.76 18.71
C GLN A 94 -48.06 -4.22 18.54
N ALA A 95 -47.82 -5.33 17.81
CA ALA A 95 -46.46 -5.84 17.67
C ALA A 95 -45.58 -4.91 16.82
N VAL A 96 -44.27 -4.97 17.06
CA VAL A 96 -43.23 -4.24 16.31
C VAL A 96 -42.28 -5.20 15.61
N VAL A 97 -41.99 -4.93 14.33
CA VAL A 97 -41.06 -5.76 13.54
C VAL A 97 -39.62 -5.38 13.86
N ARG A 98 -39.00 -6.06 14.82
CA ARG A 98 -37.62 -5.75 15.27
C ARG A 98 -36.52 -6.13 14.27
N SER A 99 -36.80 -7.01 13.33
CA SER A 99 -35.86 -7.46 12.29
C SER A 99 -35.80 -6.56 11.05
N ALA A 100 -36.59 -5.49 11.04
CA ALA A 100 -36.68 -4.47 10.01
C ALA A 100 -36.42 -3.10 10.66
N ASN A 101 -36.16 -2.04 9.89
CA ASN A 101 -36.09 -0.68 10.44
C ASN A 101 -37.37 0.14 10.21
N VAL A 102 -38.32 -0.41 9.45
CA VAL A 102 -39.73 -0.01 9.51
C VAL A 102 -40.42 -0.95 10.49
N HIS A 103 -40.65 -0.46 11.71
CA HIS A 103 -41.14 -1.29 12.81
C HIS A 103 -42.67 -1.34 12.91
N GLY A 104 -43.35 -0.22 12.62
CA GLY A 104 -44.80 -0.05 12.76
C GLY A 104 -45.62 -0.44 11.54
N ALA A 105 -44.99 -0.88 10.46
CA ALA A 105 -45.66 -1.28 9.23
C ALA A 105 -45.05 -2.53 8.60
N GLU A 106 -45.89 -3.32 7.95
CA GLU A 106 -45.53 -4.44 7.10
C GLU A 106 -46.35 -4.44 5.80
N ILE A 107 -45.92 -5.21 4.81
CA ILE A 107 -46.56 -5.29 3.50
C ILE A 107 -47.31 -6.61 3.39
N GLU A 108 -48.64 -6.57 3.30
CA GLU A 108 -49.42 -7.70 2.84
C GLU A 108 -49.15 -7.90 1.34
N VAL A 109 -48.39 -8.94 0.98
CA VAL A 109 -47.91 -9.13 -0.39
C VAL A 109 -48.99 -9.78 -1.25
N TYR A 110 -49.31 -9.16 -2.39
CA TYR A 110 -50.25 -9.67 -3.39
C TYR A 110 -49.54 -10.33 -4.56
N ARG A 111 -48.45 -9.70 -5.03
CA ARG A 111 -47.64 -10.21 -6.14
C ARG A 111 -46.16 -9.97 -5.87
N ILE A 112 -45.35 -10.91 -6.32
CA ILE A 112 -43.90 -10.79 -6.31
C ILE A 112 -43.36 -11.35 -7.63
N LEU A 113 -42.48 -10.59 -8.28
CA LEU A 113 -41.87 -10.95 -9.56
C LEU A 113 -40.35 -10.89 -9.42
N VAL A 114 -39.65 -11.94 -9.85
CA VAL A 114 -38.19 -11.91 -9.90
C VAL A 114 -37.74 -11.07 -11.09
N LEU A 115 -37.00 -10.00 -10.83
CA LEU A 115 -36.39 -9.16 -11.87
C LEU A 115 -34.98 -9.65 -12.21
N SER A 116 -34.24 -10.10 -11.21
CA SER A 116 -32.88 -10.61 -11.37
C SER A 116 -32.54 -11.55 -10.23
N GLN A 117 -32.11 -12.75 -10.57
CA GLN A 117 -31.75 -13.79 -9.62
C GLN A 117 -30.23 -13.86 -9.43
N VAL A 118 -29.82 -14.29 -8.23
CA VAL A 118 -28.43 -14.59 -7.92
C VAL A 118 -27.96 -15.82 -8.70
N THR A 119 -26.88 -15.67 -9.48
CA THR A 119 -26.29 -16.74 -10.30
C THR A 119 -25.15 -17.50 -9.59
N ARG A 120 -24.47 -16.83 -8.66
CA ARG A 120 -23.40 -17.39 -7.82
C ARG A 120 -23.68 -17.04 -6.37
N ARG A 121 -23.57 -18.03 -5.47
CA ARG A 121 -23.75 -17.81 -4.04
C ARG A 121 -22.83 -16.67 -3.55
N PRO A 122 -23.37 -15.63 -2.89
CA PRO A 122 -22.56 -14.56 -2.34
C PRO A 122 -21.58 -15.11 -1.29
N PRO A 123 -20.35 -14.54 -1.21
CA PRO A 123 -19.33 -14.97 -0.24
C PRO A 123 -19.77 -14.74 1.22
N PHE A 124 -20.69 -13.82 1.44
CA PHE A 124 -21.33 -13.57 2.73
C PHE A 124 -22.73 -12.98 2.52
N ASN A 125 -23.56 -13.06 3.56
CA ASN A 125 -24.81 -12.31 3.64
C ASN A 125 -24.55 -10.97 4.34
N GLU A 126 -25.32 -9.95 3.97
CA GLU A 126 -25.18 -8.61 4.54
C GLU A 126 -25.32 -8.61 6.07
N SER A 127 -26.24 -9.41 6.62
CA SER A 127 -26.45 -9.53 8.08
C SER A 127 -25.21 -10.01 8.85
N GLN A 128 -24.26 -10.70 8.19
CA GLN A 128 -23.02 -11.19 8.80
C GLN A 128 -21.94 -10.10 8.96
N THR A 129 -22.16 -8.92 8.39
CA THR A 129 -21.24 -7.77 8.46
C THR A 129 -21.45 -6.89 9.69
N SER A 130 -22.55 -7.10 10.42
CA SER A 130 -22.92 -6.23 11.53
C SER A 130 -22.10 -6.51 12.80
N ASP A 131 -21.48 -5.46 13.37
CA ASP A 131 -20.61 -5.51 14.56
C ASP A 131 -21.37 -5.26 15.86
N SER A 132 -22.71 -5.24 15.84
CA SER A 132 -23.52 -4.85 16.98
C SER A 132 -23.20 -5.71 18.22
N LYS A 133 -22.36 -5.17 19.11
CA LYS A 133 -22.02 -5.72 20.42
C LYS A 133 -23.24 -5.86 21.36
N GLY A 134 -24.44 -5.49 20.90
CA GLY A 134 -25.68 -5.44 21.68
C GLY A 134 -26.66 -6.59 21.49
N SER A 135 -26.48 -7.49 20.53
CA SER A 135 -27.32 -8.69 20.45
C SER A 135 -26.87 -9.68 21.52
N LYS A 136 -27.44 -9.58 22.73
CA LYS A 136 -27.63 -10.73 23.61
C LYS A 136 -28.63 -11.68 22.93
N GLY A 137 -28.19 -12.30 21.85
CA GLY A 137 -28.90 -13.38 21.18
C GLY A 137 -28.79 -14.64 22.02
N THR A 138 -29.93 -15.29 22.19
CA THR A 138 -30.15 -16.65 22.70
C THR A 138 -28.96 -17.61 22.56
N PRO A 139 -28.68 -18.45 23.57
CA PRO A 139 -27.66 -19.50 23.45
C PRO A 139 -28.01 -20.42 22.27
N GLY A 140 -27.17 -20.43 21.22
CA GLY A 140 -27.29 -21.38 20.11
C GLY A 140 -27.35 -20.82 18.68
N ALA A 141 -27.39 -19.50 18.46
CA ALA A 141 -27.43 -18.93 17.10
C ALA A 141 -26.36 -17.85 16.87
N SER A 142 -25.08 -18.24 16.89
CA SER A 142 -23.98 -17.38 16.44
C SER A 142 -23.64 -17.75 14.99
N ALA A 143 -24.25 -17.08 14.01
CA ALA A 143 -23.76 -17.15 12.65
C ALA A 143 -22.31 -16.61 12.61
N PRO A 144 -21.38 -17.24 11.86
CA PRO A 144 -20.01 -16.77 11.77
C PRO A 144 -19.98 -15.38 11.14
N ARG A 145 -19.32 -14.44 11.83
CA ARG A 145 -19.09 -13.06 11.37
C ARG A 145 -18.07 -13.05 10.24
N VAL A 146 -18.16 -12.08 9.36
CA VAL A 146 -17.16 -11.89 8.29
C VAL A 146 -16.20 -10.77 8.62
N GLY A 147 -14.91 -11.02 8.39
CA GLY A 147 -13.87 -10.02 8.62
C GLY A 147 -13.93 -8.88 7.60
N GLN A 148 -13.50 -7.70 8.02
CA GLN A 148 -13.48 -6.49 7.19
C GLN A 148 -12.73 -6.69 5.86
N ALA A 149 -11.66 -7.50 5.85
CA ALA A 149 -10.90 -7.82 4.64
C ALA A 149 -11.78 -8.45 3.55
N LEU A 150 -12.62 -9.43 3.90
CA LEU A 150 -13.53 -10.09 2.95
C LEU A 150 -14.62 -9.14 2.43
N VAL A 151 -15.09 -8.22 3.29
CA VAL A 151 -16.06 -7.19 2.91
C VAL A 151 -15.46 -6.20 1.90
N LEU A 152 -14.18 -5.83 2.10
CA LEU A 152 -13.44 -4.96 1.19
C LEU A 152 -13.08 -5.67 -0.12
N GLU A 153 -12.73 -6.95 -0.09
CA GLU A 153 -12.46 -7.76 -1.28
C GLU A 153 -13.71 -7.89 -2.15
N HIS A 154 -14.88 -8.11 -1.54
CA HIS A 154 -16.17 -8.17 -2.23
C HIS A 154 -16.95 -6.86 -2.08
N ARG A 155 -16.29 -5.73 -2.36
CA ARG A 155 -16.80 -4.38 -2.07
C ARG A 155 -18.20 -4.11 -2.62
N ALA A 156 -18.51 -4.56 -3.84
CA ALA A 156 -19.84 -4.35 -4.44
C ALA A 156 -20.99 -5.00 -3.64
N LEU A 157 -20.72 -6.06 -2.90
CA LEU A 157 -21.67 -6.68 -1.97
C LEU A 157 -21.66 -5.95 -0.63
N GLY A 158 -20.48 -5.63 -0.09
CA GLY A 158 -20.33 -4.88 1.16
C GLY A 158 -21.01 -3.51 1.13
N LEU A 159 -21.01 -2.83 -0.02
CA LEU A 159 -21.68 -1.54 -0.22
C LEU A 159 -23.21 -1.61 -0.13
N ARG A 160 -23.81 -2.80 -0.06
CA ARG A 160 -25.27 -2.98 0.08
C ARG A 160 -25.74 -2.92 1.53
N THR A 161 -24.83 -2.88 2.50
CA THR A 161 -25.19 -2.74 3.91
C THR A 161 -25.84 -1.37 4.17
N PRO A 162 -26.83 -1.25 5.07
CA PRO A 162 -27.42 0.04 5.39
C PRO A 162 -26.38 1.06 5.87
N HIS A 163 -25.43 0.65 6.72
CA HIS A 163 -24.38 1.54 7.22
C HIS A 163 -23.44 2.01 6.10
N ALA A 164 -23.05 1.15 5.14
CA ALA A 164 -22.21 1.57 4.02
C ALA A 164 -22.95 2.54 3.10
N HIS A 165 -24.21 2.26 2.78
CA HIS A 165 -25.07 3.19 2.04
C HIS A 165 -25.17 4.56 2.73
N ALA A 166 -25.32 4.56 4.06
CA ALA A 166 -25.38 5.79 4.84
C ALA A 166 -24.07 6.57 4.78
N ILE A 167 -22.92 5.89 4.97
CA ILE A 167 -21.59 6.51 4.85
C ILE A 167 -21.44 7.24 3.51
N PHE A 168 -21.76 6.61 2.38
CA PHE A 168 -21.56 7.27 1.07
C PHE A 168 -22.58 8.37 0.77
N ARG A 169 -23.78 8.32 1.35
CA ARG A 169 -24.68 9.48 1.35
C ARG A 169 -24.13 10.64 2.16
N LEU A 170 -23.46 10.36 3.27
CA LEU A 170 -22.79 11.37 4.09
C LEU A 170 -21.58 11.96 3.36
N VAL A 171 -20.74 11.15 2.69
CA VAL A 171 -19.65 11.65 1.83
C VAL A 171 -20.18 12.65 0.79
N ALA A 172 -21.30 12.31 0.12
CA ALA A 172 -21.95 13.22 -0.81
C ALA A 172 -22.52 14.48 -0.14
N ALA A 173 -23.04 14.37 1.08
CA ALA A 173 -23.52 15.51 1.86
C ALA A 173 -22.37 16.46 2.25
N PHE A 174 -21.23 15.93 2.70
CA PHE A 174 -20.02 16.70 2.97
C PHE A 174 -19.56 17.49 1.74
N SER A 175 -19.46 16.82 0.59
CA SER A 175 -19.04 17.47 -0.66
C SER A 175 -19.99 18.59 -1.08
N ARG A 176 -21.31 18.36 -1.01
CA ARG A 176 -22.32 19.39 -1.34
C ARG A 176 -22.29 20.56 -0.38
N ALA A 177 -22.08 20.31 0.92
CA ALA A 177 -22.01 21.35 1.93
C ALA A 177 -20.76 22.23 1.74
N ALA A 178 -19.61 21.63 1.38
CA ALA A 178 -18.40 22.36 1.03
C ALA A 178 -18.63 23.29 -0.17
N ARG A 179 -19.12 22.74 -1.30
CA ARG A 179 -19.45 23.53 -2.51
C ARG A 179 -20.39 24.67 -2.20
N SER A 180 -21.52 24.38 -1.54
CA SER A 180 -22.52 25.41 -1.22
C SER A 180 -21.97 26.54 -0.35
N PHE A 181 -21.03 26.24 0.55
CA PHE A 181 -20.39 27.24 1.40
C PHE A 181 -19.41 28.14 0.63
N LEU A 182 -18.63 27.54 -0.27
CA LEU A 182 -17.61 28.20 -1.09
C LEU A 182 -18.26 29.01 -2.24
N ASP A 183 -19.26 28.46 -2.91
CA ASP A 183 -20.06 29.14 -3.95
C ASP A 183 -20.71 30.42 -3.40
N ALA A 184 -21.22 30.36 -2.15
CA ALA A 184 -21.80 31.52 -1.47
C ALA A 184 -20.78 32.60 -1.09
N ARG A 185 -19.48 32.37 -1.34
CA ARG A 185 -18.35 33.27 -1.08
C ARG A 185 -17.55 33.55 -2.36
N ASP A 186 -18.20 33.39 -3.52
CA ASP A 186 -17.66 33.71 -4.84
C ASP A 186 -16.38 32.92 -5.18
N PHE A 187 -16.22 31.71 -4.63
CA PHE A 187 -15.18 30.79 -5.11
C PHE A 187 -15.59 30.15 -6.44
N THR A 188 -14.60 29.90 -7.29
CA THR A 188 -14.78 29.18 -8.56
C THR A 188 -14.29 27.72 -8.44
N GLU A 189 -15.15 26.75 -8.75
CA GLU A 189 -14.72 25.34 -8.91
C GLU A 189 -13.83 25.22 -10.15
N ILE A 190 -12.62 24.69 -9.97
CA ILE A 190 -11.67 24.42 -11.05
C ILE A 190 -11.46 22.91 -11.25
N HIS A 191 -10.95 22.54 -12.42
CA HIS A 191 -10.58 21.17 -12.75
C HIS A 191 -9.19 21.13 -13.36
N SER A 192 -8.20 20.64 -12.61
CA SER A 192 -6.80 20.62 -13.04
C SER A 192 -6.37 19.27 -13.63
N ALA A 193 -5.36 19.30 -14.50
CA ALA A 193 -4.76 18.09 -15.04
C ALA A 193 -4.08 17.28 -13.93
N LYS A 194 -4.24 15.95 -13.98
CA LYS A 194 -3.62 15.03 -13.01
C LYS A 194 -2.36 14.36 -13.53
N LEU A 195 -1.99 14.64 -14.78
CA LEU A 195 -0.72 14.25 -15.37
C LEU A 195 0.21 15.45 -15.36
N GLN A 196 1.41 15.27 -14.83
CA GLN A 196 2.43 16.31 -14.72
C GLN A 196 3.76 15.81 -15.29
N GLN A 197 4.68 16.73 -15.57
CA GLN A 197 6.01 16.39 -16.09
C GLN A 197 6.98 15.95 -14.98
N GLY A 198 6.72 16.34 -13.72
CA GLY A 198 7.57 16.09 -12.56
C GLY A 198 6.76 15.93 -11.27
N ALA A 199 7.45 15.80 -10.13
CA ALA A 199 6.80 15.76 -8.82
C ALA A 199 6.34 17.17 -8.41
N SER A 200 5.16 17.27 -7.77
CA SER A 200 4.66 18.55 -7.22
C SER A 200 5.36 18.94 -5.91
N GLU A 201 5.90 17.97 -5.18
CA GLU A 201 6.50 18.13 -3.85
C GLU A 201 7.87 17.42 -3.83
N SER A 202 8.89 18.05 -3.24
CA SER A 202 10.26 17.48 -3.24
C SER A 202 10.35 16.23 -2.36
N GLY A 203 11.20 15.28 -2.74
CA GLY A 203 11.48 14.09 -1.94
C GLY A 203 10.36 13.04 -1.86
N ALA A 204 9.19 13.29 -2.45
CA ALA A 204 8.05 12.39 -2.35
C ALA A 204 7.96 11.39 -3.52
N SER A 205 7.62 10.14 -3.22
CA SER A 205 7.38 9.11 -4.24
C SER A 205 6.18 9.47 -5.12
N VAL A 206 6.34 9.36 -6.45
CA VAL A 206 5.29 9.63 -7.45
C VAL A 206 4.97 8.39 -8.30
N PHE A 207 3.73 8.27 -8.77
CA PHE A 207 3.38 7.26 -9.75
C PHE A 207 3.80 7.73 -11.15
N HIS A 208 4.55 6.88 -11.86
CA HIS A 208 4.94 7.14 -13.24
C HIS A 208 3.95 6.50 -14.23
N VAL A 209 3.69 7.22 -15.31
CA VAL A 209 2.81 6.80 -16.41
C VAL A 209 3.60 6.90 -17.72
N ASP A 210 3.54 5.86 -18.56
CA ASP A 210 4.04 5.94 -19.93
C ASP A 210 3.12 6.88 -20.73
N TYR A 211 3.71 7.97 -21.22
CA TYR A 211 3.04 9.03 -21.94
C TYR A 211 3.66 9.19 -23.33
N PHE A 212 3.28 8.27 -24.23
CA PHE A 212 3.72 8.27 -25.63
C PHE A 212 5.26 8.26 -25.78
N ARG A 213 5.95 7.33 -25.10
CA ARG A 213 7.42 7.22 -25.04
C ARG A 213 8.12 8.32 -24.23
N ARG A 214 7.35 9.14 -23.51
CA ARG A 214 7.84 10.05 -22.47
C ARG A 214 7.29 9.58 -21.14
N THR A 215 7.86 10.04 -20.04
CA THR A 215 7.31 9.76 -18.71
C THR A 215 6.46 10.94 -18.27
N ALA A 216 5.26 10.66 -17.79
CA ALA A 216 4.45 11.58 -16.99
C ALA A 216 4.34 11.05 -15.55
N THR A 217 3.97 11.91 -14.62
CA THR A 217 3.71 11.58 -13.22
C THR A 217 2.25 11.87 -12.88
N LEU A 218 1.69 11.15 -11.92
CA LEU A 218 0.40 11.52 -11.34
C LEU A 218 0.58 12.60 -10.27
N ALA A 219 -0.26 13.65 -10.35
CA ALA A 219 -0.21 14.79 -9.45
C ALA A 219 -0.51 14.38 -8.00
N GLN A 220 0.40 14.75 -7.11
CA GLN A 220 0.28 14.45 -5.68
C GLN A 220 -0.71 15.36 -4.96
N SER A 221 -0.97 16.53 -5.50
CA SER A 221 -1.99 17.48 -5.05
C SER A 221 -2.25 18.44 -6.21
N PRO A 222 -3.40 19.14 -6.25
CA PRO A 222 -3.62 20.20 -7.23
C PRO A 222 -2.89 21.51 -6.85
N GLN A 223 -1.94 21.49 -5.91
CA GLN A 223 -1.30 22.65 -5.30
C GLN A 223 -0.75 23.65 -6.33
N LEU A 224 0.07 23.18 -7.27
CA LEU A 224 0.64 24.04 -8.31
C LEU A 224 -0.45 24.68 -9.18
N ALA A 225 -1.50 23.92 -9.53
CA ALA A 225 -2.57 24.41 -10.40
C ALA A 225 -3.44 25.47 -9.73
N LYS A 226 -3.80 25.29 -8.46
CA LYS A 226 -4.62 26.26 -7.73
C LYS A 226 -3.88 27.57 -7.47
N GLU A 227 -2.57 27.53 -7.20
CA GLU A 227 -1.74 28.74 -7.10
C GLU A 227 -1.65 29.48 -8.43
N MET A 228 -1.39 28.77 -9.55
CA MET A 228 -1.41 29.40 -10.88
C MET A 228 -2.75 30.06 -11.21
N CYS A 229 -3.88 29.50 -10.77
CA CYS A 229 -5.18 30.17 -10.91
C CYS A 229 -5.27 31.48 -10.13
N ILE A 230 -4.67 31.55 -8.95
CA ILE A 230 -4.58 32.81 -8.19
C ILE A 230 -3.75 33.85 -8.95
N GLY A 231 -2.60 33.44 -9.52
CA GLY A 231 -1.79 34.31 -10.39
C GLY A 231 -2.48 34.70 -11.70
N ALA A 232 -3.52 33.97 -12.10
CA ALA A 232 -4.36 34.25 -13.26
C ALA A 232 -5.64 35.04 -12.90
N ASP A 233 -5.65 35.76 -11.77
CA ASP A 233 -6.73 36.64 -11.31
C ASP A 233 -8.06 35.94 -10.99
N PHE A 234 -8.07 34.62 -10.73
CA PHE A 234 -9.31 33.94 -10.31
C PHE A 234 -9.75 34.37 -8.90
N GLY A 235 -8.84 34.93 -8.10
CA GLY A 235 -9.10 35.43 -6.75
C GLY A 235 -9.35 34.33 -5.70
N ARG A 236 -10.32 33.45 -5.92
CA ARG A 236 -10.75 32.39 -5.00
C ARG A 236 -11.13 31.13 -5.78
N VAL A 237 -10.44 30.02 -5.52
CA VAL A 237 -10.66 28.76 -6.24
C VAL A 237 -10.77 27.57 -5.29
N TYR A 238 -11.52 26.55 -5.71
CA TYR A 238 -11.50 25.25 -5.07
C TYR A 238 -11.55 24.11 -6.09
N GLU A 239 -11.07 22.94 -5.70
CA GLU A 239 -11.17 21.72 -6.50
C GLU A 239 -11.62 20.54 -5.63
N ILE A 240 -12.54 19.73 -6.13
CA ILE A 240 -12.87 18.40 -5.57
C ILE A 240 -12.47 17.36 -6.61
N GLY A 241 -11.35 16.66 -6.39
CA GLY A 241 -10.75 15.80 -7.41
C GLY A 241 -9.83 14.72 -6.84
N PRO A 242 -9.36 13.79 -7.69
CA PRO A 242 -8.47 12.72 -7.26
C PRO A 242 -7.08 13.25 -6.92
N VAL A 243 -6.50 12.67 -5.87
CA VAL A 243 -5.18 12.94 -5.32
C VAL A 243 -4.43 11.63 -5.16
N PHE A 244 -3.14 11.60 -5.54
CA PHE A 244 -2.35 10.39 -5.58
C PHE A 244 -1.16 10.42 -4.60
N ARG A 245 -0.93 9.31 -3.89
CA ARG A 245 0.22 9.13 -2.99
C ARG A 245 0.90 7.80 -3.31
N ALA A 246 2.15 7.83 -3.75
CA ALA A 246 2.89 6.62 -4.12
C ALA A 246 3.79 6.08 -3.00
N GLU A 247 3.62 6.56 -1.77
CA GLU A 247 4.29 6.01 -0.60
C GLU A 247 3.85 4.56 -0.36
N HIS A 248 4.79 3.67 -0.03
CA HIS A 248 4.51 2.26 0.27
C HIS A 248 3.93 2.08 1.70
N SER A 249 2.94 2.89 2.07
CA SER A 249 2.34 2.87 3.40
C SER A 249 1.00 2.14 3.40
N ASN A 250 0.95 0.97 4.04
CA ASN A 250 -0.26 0.17 4.14
C ASN A 250 -0.87 0.20 5.55
N THR A 251 -1.35 1.37 5.97
CA THR A 251 -1.97 1.56 7.28
C THR A 251 -3.50 1.67 7.17
N HIS A 252 -4.17 1.83 8.30
CA HIS A 252 -5.61 2.11 8.34
C HIS A 252 -5.96 3.57 7.98
N ARG A 253 -4.97 4.45 7.81
CA ARG A 253 -5.12 5.90 7.57
C ARG A 253 -4.72 6.32 6.15
N HIS A 254 -4.02 5.47 5.40
CA HIS A 254 -3.44 5.81 4.10
C HIS A 254 -4.12 5.10 2.93
N LEU A 255 -4.13 5.78 1.79
CA LEU A 255 -4.59 5.33 0.48
C LEU A 255 -3.59 5.80 -0.58
N CYS A 256 -3.53 5.10 -1.70
CA CYS A 256 -2.74 5.53 -2.87
C CYS A 256 -3.50 6.50 -3.77
N GLU A 257 -4.83 6.48 -3.71
CA GLU A 257 -5.74 7.36 -4.45
C GLU A 257 -6.89 7.72 -3.51
N PHE A 258 -7.16 9.02 -3.36
CA PHE A 258 -8.26 9.54 -2.54
C PHE A 258 -8.82 10.84 -3.15
N THR A 259 -9.91 11.35 -2.61
CA THR A 259 -10.55 12.58 -3.07
C THR A 259 -10.08 13.76 -2.23
N GLY A 260 -9.35 14.69 -2.84
CA GLY A 260 -9.00 15.98 -2.25
C GLY A 260 -10.16 16.97 -2.35
N LEU A 261 -10.32 17.79 -1.31
CA LEU A 261 -11.04 19.06 -1.34
C LEU A 261 -9.99 20.15 -1.07
N ASP A 262 -9.58 20.83 -2.12
CA ASP A 262 -8.49 21.80 -2.11
C ASP A 262 -9.01 23.21 -2.32
N ILE A 263 -8.47 24.18 -1.59
CA ILE A 263 -8.90 25.57 -1.57
C ILE A 263 -7.67 26.46 -1.66
N GLU A 264 -7.74 27.52 -2.47
CA GLU A 264 -6.75 28.61 -2.49
C GLU A 264 -7.48 29.93 -2.68
N MET A 265 -6.99 30.99 -2.02
CA MET A 265 -7.51 32.34 -2.21
C MET A 265 -6.41 33.39 -2.05
N ALA A 266 -6.53 34.47 -2.82
CA ALA A 266 -5.81 35.70 -2.54
C ALA A 266 -6.19 36.25 -1.17
N ILE A 267 -5.22 36.81 -0.46
CA ILE A 267 -5.37 37.40 0.87
C ILE A 267 -4.94 38.87 0.82
N ASP A 268 -5.58 39.72 1.63
CA ASP A 268 -5.30 41.15 1.63
C ASP A 268 -4.25 41.54 2.67
N LEU A 269 -4.31 40.96 3.87
CA LEU A 269 -3.49 41.33 5.01
C LEU A 269 -2.80 40.13 5.66
N ASP A 270 -3.55 39.05 5.92
CA ASP A 270 -3.07 37.94 6.73
C ASP A 270 -3.68 36.59 6.30
N TYR A 271 -2.89 35.52 6.40
CA TYR A 271 -3.33 34.15 6.07
C TYR A 271 -4.44 33.62 7.00
N HIS A 272 -4.65 34.26 8.15
CA HIS A 272 -5.82 34.04 9.00
C HIS A 272 -7.13 34.24 8.24
N GLU A 273 -7.17 35.07 7.18
CA GLU A 273 -8.33 35.21 6.31
C GLU A 273 -8.72 33.88 5.63
N ALA A 274 -7.73 33.15 5.10
CA ALA A 274 -7.95 31.84 4.50
C ALA A 274 -8.28 30.79 5.56
N MET A 275 -7.60 30.84 6.71
CA MET A 275 -7.89 29.95 7.84
C MET A 275 -9.33 30.11 8.35
N ASP A 276 -9.84 31.34 8.47
CA ASP A 276 -11.22 31.62 8.90
C ASP A 276 -12.26 31.12 7.88
N VAL A 277 -11.98 31.22 6.58
CA VAL A 277 -12.83 30.66 5.52
C VAL A 277 -12.87 29.15 5.60
N ILE A 278 -11.72 28.50 5.76
CA ILE A 278 -11.60 27.04 5.90
C ILE A 278 -12.32 26.54 7.17
N ASP A 279 -12.12 27.22 8.30
CA ASP A 279 -12.79 26.92 9.57
C ASP A 279 -14.31 27.04 9.44
N GLY A 280 -14.78 28.14 8.84
CA GLY A 280 -16.20 28.38 8.58
C GLY A 280 -16.81 27.29 7.68
N MET A 281 -16.07 26.85 6.66
CA MET A 281 -16.50 25.79 5.76
C MET A 281 -16.65 24.46 6.49
N LEU A 282 -15.63 24.04 7.24
CA LEU A 282 -15.65 22.79 7.99
C LEU A 282 -16.80 22.76 9.00
N LYS A 283 -16.99 23.84 9.76
CA LYS A 283 -18.14 23.96 10.68
C LYS A 283 -19.48 23.95 9.94
N HIS A 284 -19.58 24.56 8.76
CA HIS A 284 -20.79 24.47 7.94
C HIS A 284 -21.07 23.02 7.52
N MET A 285 -20.05 22.30 7.05
CA MET A 285 -20.16 20.88 6.70
C MET A 285 -20.61 20.03 7.89
N PHE A 286 -19.97 20.19 9.06
CA PHE A 286 -20.32 19.46 10.28
C PHE A 286 -21.77 19.73 10.71
N ARG A 287 -22.18 21.00 10.77
CA ARG A 287 -23.56 21.37 11.13
C ARG A 287 -24.58 20.83 10.14
N THR A 288 -24.30 20.92 8.85
CA THR A 288 -25.20 20.42 7.80
C THR A 288 -25.41 18.93 7.96
N VAL A 289 -24.34 18.15 8.13
CA VAL A 289 -24.43 16.70 8.32
C VAL A 289 -25.17 16.33 9.62
N GLN A 290 -24.80 16.95 10.76
CA GLN A 290 -25.45 16.64 12.05
C GLN A 290 -26.94 17.01 12.08
N LYS A 291 -27.35 18.09 11.41
CA LYS A 291 -28.74 18.57 11.42
C LYS A 291 -29.61 17.93 10.33
N GLN A 292 -29.08 17.76 9.12
CA GLN A 292 -29.88 17.38 7.95
C GLN A 292 -29.79 15.90 7.58
N ASN A 293 -28.77 15.16 8.07
CA ASN A 293 -28.53 13.76 7.70
C ASN A 293 -28.64 12.79 8.88
N ARG A 294 -29.57 13.08 9.81
CA ARG A 294 -29.68 12.30 11.05
C ARG A 294 -30.02 10.83 10.84
N LYS A 295 -30.88 10.53 9.86
CA LYS A 295 -31.23 9.14 9.49
C LYS A 295 -30.00 8.34 9.06
N GLU A 296 -29.15 8.91 8.21
CA GLU A 296 -27.89 8.29 7.81
C GLU A 296 -26.94 8.14 9.00
N LEU A 297 -26.78 9.17 9.85
CA LEU A 297 -25.92 9.10 11.03
C LEU A 297 -26.33 7.99 11.99
N ASP A 298 -27.62 7.84 12.27
CA ASP A 298 -28.12 6.80 13.16
C ASP A 298 -27.87 5.39 12.58
N ALA A 299 -28.00 5.23 11.25
CA ALA A 299 -27.66 3.97 10.57
C ALA A 299 -26.16 3.64 10.67
N VAL A 300 -25.27 4.64 10.59
CA VAL A 300 -23.83 4.45 10.82
C VAL A 300 -23.56 4.11 12.29
N LYS A 301 -24.17 4.82 13.24
CA LYS A 301 -23.97 4.61 14.68
C LYS A 301 -24.43 3.23 15.17
N ALA A 302 -25.42 2.64 14.50
CA ALA A 302 -25.82 1.27 14.78
C ALA A 302 -24.68 0.25 14.55
N GLN A 303 -23.80 0.52 13.58
CA GLN A 303 -22.63 -0.31 13.27
C GLN A 303 -21.36 0.17 13.98
N TYR A 304 -21.12 1.48 13.99
CA TYR A 304 -19.95 2.13 14.56
C TYR A 304 -20.41 3.08 15.67
N PRO A 305 -20.62 2.61 16.91
CA PRO A 305 -21.10 3.47 17.99
C PRO A 305 -20.14 4.65 18.26
N HIS A 306 -20.64 5.88 18.13
CA HIS A 306 -19.88 7.09 18.41
C HIS A 306 -20.78 8.28 18.80
N ASP A 307 -20.22 9.19 19.58
CA ASP A 307 -20.83 10.48 19.90
C ASP A 307 -20.73 11.46 18.73
N ASP A 308 -21.69 12.39 18.66
CA ASP A 308 -21.62 13.49 17.72
C ASP A 308 -20.33 14.30 17.94
N LEU A 309 -19.74 14.78 16.84
CA LEU A 309 -18.54 15.61 16.88
C LEU A 309 -18.85 16.92 17.64
N VAL A 310 -18.03 17.26 18.62
CA VAL A 310 -18.15 18.53 19.36
C VAL A 310 -17.20 19.57 18.75
N PHE A 311 -17.73 20.71 18.33
CA PHE A 311 -16.96 21.83 17.79
C PHE A 311 -17.59 23.17 18.26
N PRO A 312 -16.84 24.05 18.92
CA PRO A 312 -17.36 25.33 19.41
C PRO A 312 -17.54 26.37 18.29
N GLU A 313 -18.40 27.37 18.52
CA GLU A 313 -18.57 28.48 17.54
C GLU A 313 -17.28 29.29 17.36
N LYS A 314 -16.53 29.55 18.44
CA LYS A 314 -15.16 30.06 18.36
C LYS A 314 -14.19 28.88 18.43
N THR A 315 -13.44 28.63 17.35
CA THR A 315 -12.48 27.52 17.30
C THR A 315 -11.33 27.75 18.26
N VAL A 316 -10.88 26.67 18.88
CA VAL A 316 -9.63 26.67 19.66
C VAL A 316 -8.48 26.68 18.66
N VAL A 317 -7.71 27.76 18.66
CA VAL A 317 -6.46 27.90 17.90
C VAL A 317 -5.33 27.91 18.92
N LEU A 318 -4.38 27.00 18.74
CA LEU A 318 -3.15 26.92 19.53
C LEU A 318 -1.97 27.15 18.60
N THR A 319 -0.94 27.86 19.04
CA THR A 319 0.34 27.82 18.33
C THR A 319 1.01 26.46 18.53
N PHE A 320 1.91 26.09 17.63
CA PHE A 320 2.68 24.85 17.70
C PHE A 320 3.39 24.72 19.05
N VAL A 321 4.02 25.82 19.49
CA VAL A 321 4.70 25.93 20.78
C VAL A 321 3.74 25.67 21.95
N GLU A 322 2.51 26.18 21.89
CA GLU A 322 1.50 25.91 22.92
C GLU A 322 1.06 24.46 22.92
N GLY A 323 0.92 23.82 21.74
CA GLY A 323 0.63 22.39 21.61
C GLY A 323 1.72 21.52 22.21
N VAL A 324 2.98 21.78 21.86
CA VAL A 324 4.15 21.09 22.43
C VAL A 324 4.24 21.31 23.95
N ARG A 325 3.99 22.53 24.43
CA ARG A 325 3.95 22.83 25.87
C ARG A 325 2.86 22.03 26.57
N MET A 326 1.66 21.93 26.01
CA MET A 326 0.57 21.11 26.56
C MET A 326 0.95 19.63 26.66
N LEU A 327 1.62 19.09 25.64
CA LEU A 327 2.13 17.70 25.67
C LEU A 327 3.14 17.51 26.81
N ARG A 328 4.12 18.40 26.94
CA ARG A 328 5.15 18.35 27.98
C ARG A 328 4.57 18.47 29.39
N GLU A 329 3.66 19.42 29.60
CA GLU A 329 2.96 19.61 30.89
C GLU A 329 2.13 18.38 31.30
N SER A 330 1.65 17.60 30.33
CA SER A 330 0.94 16.35 30.59
C SER A 330 1.86 15.17 30.97
N GLY A 331 3.18 15.35 30.87
CA GLY A 331 4.17 14.29 31.07
C GLY A 331 4.25 13.30 29.90
N TYR A 332 3.76 13.67 28.70
CA TYR A 332 3.90 12.84 27.51
C TYR A 332 5.35 12.86 27.01
N MET A 333 5.86 11.68 26.66
CA MET A 333 7.15 11.46 26.01
C MET A 333 6.95 10.42 24.91
N ASP A 334 7.54 10.62 23.74
CA ASP A 334 7.50 9.59 22.70
C ASP A 334 8.36 8.38 23.07
N GLU A 335 8.07 7.23 22.45
CA GLU A 335 8.75 5.97 22.80
C GLU A 335 10.25 6.02 22.51
N GLY A 336 11.04 6.09 23.59
CA GLY A 336 12.50 6.09 23.51
C GLY A 336 13.14 7.46 23.73
N GLU A 337 12.34 8.49 23.95
CA GLU A 337 12.82 9.81 24.35
C GLU A 337 13.20 9.85 25.85
N THR A 338 14.25 10.60 26.16
CA THR A 338 14.60 11.05 27.51
C THR A 338 14.46 12.57 27.57
N GLU A 339 14.35 13.13 28.77
CA GLU A 339 14.36 14.61 28.93
C GLU A 339 15.61 15.27 28.32
N GLU A 340 16.72 14.54 28.26
CA GLU A 340 17.96 14.98 27.63
C GLU A 340 17.87 14.90 26.09
N SER A 341 17.33 13.82 25.52
CA SER A 341 17.21 13.68 24.05
C SER A 341 16.26 14.71 23.44
N VAL A 342 15.17 15.05 24.13
CA VAL A 342 14.23 16.10 23.68
C VAL A 342 14.89 17.48 23.66
N LYS A 343 15.84 17.74 24.57
CA LYS A 343 16.61 19.00 24.58
C LYS A 343 17.70 19.03 23.51
N GLU A 344 18.37 17.90 23.25
CA GLU A 344 19.42 17.79 22.24
C GLU A 344 18.89 17.83 20.80
N ASN A 345 17.68 17.28 20.55
CA ASN A 345 17.08 17.18 19.22
C ASN A 345 16.29 18.44 18.78
N GLY A 346 16.39 19.55 19.51
CA GLY A 346 15.71 20.79 19.15
C GLY A 346 14.25 20.92 19.62
N GLY A 347 13.66 19.87 20.18
CA GLY A 347 12.53 19.84 21.11
C GLY A 347 11.20 20.48 20.72
N GLU A 348 11.18 21.78 20.38
CA GLU A 348 10.00 22.58 19.97
C GLU A 348 9.93 22.78 18.45
N MET A 349 10.91 22.23 17.73
CA MET A 349 11.13 22.47 16.30
C MET A 349 10.98 21.20 15.44
N GLU A 350 10.78 20.04 16.07
CA GLU A 350 10.50 18.78 15.39
C GLU A 350 9.01 18.64 15.09
N ASP A 351 8.68 17.88 14.05
CA ASP A 351 7.29 17.58 13.70
C ASP A 351 6.63 16.67 14.75
N LEU A 352 5.30 16.73 14.85
CA LEU A 352 4.56 15.90 15.80
C LEU A 352 4.45 14.46 15.29
N SER A 353 4.83 13.49 16.12
CA SER A 353 4.53 12.09 15.84
C SER A 353 3.00 11.86 15.85
N THR A 354 2.52 10.88 15.09
CA THR A 354 1.08 10.51 15.10
C THR A 354 0.54 10.24 16.52
N ARG A 355 1.38 9.71 17.42
CA ARG A 355 0.95 9.46 18.80
C ARG A 355 0.87 10.76 19.61
N ALA A 356 1.80 11.68 19.38
CA ALA A 356 1.76 13.03 19.95
C ALA A 356 0.52 13.80 19.47
N GLU A 357 0.15 13.73 18.18
CA GLU A 357 -1.10 14.32 17.66
C GLU A 357 -2.34 13.80 18.40
N VAL A 358 -2.44 12.47 18.54
CA VAL A 358 -3.58 11.82 19.21
C VAL A 358 -3.62 12.22 20.67
N ARG A 359 -2.47 12.28 21.35
CA ARG A 359 -2.40 12.72 22.75
C ARG A 359 -2.78 14.18 22.89
N LEU A 360 -2.29 15.05 22.02
CA LEU A 360 -2.63 16.47 22.03
C LEU A 360 -4.14 16.67 21.83
N GLY A 361 -4.76 15.93 20.91
CA GLY A 361 -6.21 15.93 20.73
C GLY A 361 -6.99 15.51 21.98
N GLN A 362 -6.49 14.54 22.76
CA GLN A 362 -7.09 14.17 24.04
C GLN A 362 -6.99 15.32 25.06
N LEU A 363 -5.81 15.95 25.18
CA LEU A 363 -5.61 17.09 26.08
C LEU A 363 -6.47 18.29 25.71
N VAL A 364 -6.60 18.58 24.41
CA VAL A 364 -7.50 19.63 23.90
C VAL A 364 -8.95 19.30 24.25
N LYS A 365 -9.37 18.04 24.12
CA LYS A 365 -10.72 17.61 24.50
C LYS A 365 -10.95 17.71 26.01
N GLU A 366 -9.99 17.30 26.83
CA GLU A 366 -10.07 17.40 28.30
C GLU A 366 -10.16 18.87 28.76
N LYS A 367 -9.35 19.76 28.17
CA LYS A 367 -9.24 21.16 28.58
C LYS A 367 -10.34 22.06 28.01
N TYR A 368 -10.69 21.87 26.74
CA TYR A 368 -11.57 22.78 25.99
C TYR A 368 -12.88 22.13 25.54
N ASN A 369 -13.09 20.84 25.82
CA ASN A 369 -14.30 20.09 25.44
C ASN A 369 -14.62 20.20 23.94
N THR A 370 -13.62 20.06 23.08
CA THR A 370 -13.77 20.04 21.62
C THR A 370 -13.08 18.84 20.99
N ASP A 371 -13.67 18.28 19.93
CA ASP A 371 -13.05 17.31 19.05
C ASP A 371 -12.35 17.97 17.85
N TYR A 372 -12.44 19.29 17.72
CA TYR A 372 -12.00 20.06 16.55
C TYR A 372 -11.21 21.30 16.98
N TYR A 373 -9.99 21.45 16.46
CA TYR A 373 -9.09 22.56 16.79
C TYR A 373 -8.08 22.80 15.65
N ILE A 374 -7.41 23.95 15.72
CA ILE A 374 -6.36 24.36 14.78
C ILE A 374 -5.05 24.49 15.54
N LEU A 375 -3.97 23.96 14.96
CA LEU A 375 -2.60 24.18 15.40
C LEU A 375 -1.93 25.11 14.37
N ASP A 376 -1.41 26.25 14.80
CA ASP A 376 -0.89 27.32 13.96
C ASP A 376 0.61 27.55 14.23
N LYS A 377 1.31 28.29 13.36
CA LYS A 377 2.72 28.66 13.51
C LYS A 377 3.66 27.45 13.60
N PHE A 378 3.58 26.56 12.62
CA PHE A 378 4.48 25.40 12.56
C PHE A 378 5.93 25.77 12.24
N PRO A 379 6.92 24.95 12.68
CA PRO A 379 8.32 25.14 12.33
C PRO A 379 8.54 25.14 10.81
N SER A 380 9.31 26.08 10.29
CA SER A 380 9.60 26.21 8.85
C SER A 380 10.31 24.99 8.27
N ALA A 381 11.16 24.33 9.06
CA ALA A 381 12.00 23.22 8.62
C ALA A 381 11.22 21.95 8.24
N VAL A 382 9.98 21.80 8.70
CA VAL A 382 9.14 20.62 8.44
C VAL A 382 8.07 20.90 7.38
N ARG A 383 8.07 22.09 6.78
CA ARG A 383 7.05 22.52 5.82
C ARG A 383 7.59 22.53 4.38
N PRO A 384 6.71 22.39 3.36
CA PRO A 384 7.14 22.39 1.97
C PRO A 384 7.78 23.72 1.54
N PHE A 385 8.59 23.68 0.48
CA PHE A 385 9.35 24.82 -0.05
C PHE A 385 8.50 26.06 -0.37
N TYR A 386 7.22 25.91 -0.71
CA TYR A 386 6.34 27.02 -1.06
C TYR A 386 5.76 27.76 0.16
N THR A 387 6.07 27.33 1.38
CA THR A 387 5.50 27.89 2.62
C THR A 387 6.15 29.23 2.97
N MET A 388 5.34 30.25 3.28
CA MET A 388 5.84 31.54 3.75
C MET A 388 6.39 31.44 5.19
N PRO A 389 7.66 31.84 5.43
CA PRO A 389 8.19 31.98 6.79
C PRO A 389 7.44 33.06 7.58
N ASP A 390 7.40 32.91 8.90
CA ASP A 390 6.87 33.94 9.79
C ASP A 390 7.76 35.19 9.75
N ALA A 391 7.14 36.37 9.74
CA ALA A 391 7.84 37.65 9.61
C ALA A 391 8.60 38.06 10.88
N ASP A 392 8.13 37.64 12.06
CA ASP A 392 8.71 37.97 13.36
C ASP A 392 9.79 36.96 13.77
N ASP A 393 9.58 35.67 13.49
CA ASP A 393 10.59 34.61 13.72
C ASP A 393 10.63 33.58 12.57
N PRO A 394 11.61 33.66 11.65
CA PRO A 394 11.68 32.80 10.45
C PRO A 394 11.88 31.31 10.77
N LYS A 395 12.15 30.95 12.03
CA LYS A 395 12.11 29.56 12.50
C LYS A 395 10.73 28.94 12.38
N TYR A 396 9.68 29.75 12.48
CA TYR A 396 8.29 29.35 12.28
C TYR A 396 7.81 29.85 10.92
N SER A 397 6.66 29.33 10.52
CA SER A 397 6.03 29.60 9.24
C SER A 397 4.58 29.98 9.43
N ASN A 398 4.00 30.64 8.43
CA ASN A 398 2.57 30.93 8.33
C ASN A 398 1.80 29.70 7.85
N ALA A 399 2.03 28.57 8.51
CA ALA A 399 1.38 27.29 8.24
C ALA A 399 0.58 26.82 9.45
N PHE A 400 -0.55 26.19 9.17
CA PHE A 400 -1.47 25.67 10.16
C PHE A 400 -2.01 24.30 9.72
N ASP A 401 -2.29 23.46 10.70
CA ASP A 401 -2.99 22.19 10.51
C ASP A 401 -4.29 22.18 11.31
N ILE A 402 -5.30 21.49 10.78
CA ILE A 402 -6.59 21.35 11.41
C ILE A 402 -6.80 19.89 11.81
N PHE A 403 -7.24 19.69 13.04
CA PHE A 403 -7.37 18.37 13.64
C PHE A 403 -8.82 18.03 13.95
N VAL A 404 -9.19 16.79 13.70
CA VAL A 404 -10.45 16.19 14.15
C VAL A 404 -10.11 14.94 14.97
N ARG A 405 -10.53 14.94 16.24
CA ARG A 405 -10.32 13.85 17.21
C ARG A 405 -8.85 13.47 17.39
N GLY A 406 -7.96 14.46 17.34
CA GLY A 406 -6.52 14.26 17.53
C GLY A 406 -5.79 13.72 16.30
N GLU A 407 -6.42 13.77 15.13
CA GLU A 407 -5.80 13.38 13.87
C GLU A 407 -5.94 14.51 12.85
N GLU A 408 -4.85 14.80 12.14
CA GLU A 408 -4.80 15.84 11.11
C GLU A 408 -5.80 15.52 9.97
N ILE A 409 -6.57 16.52 9.53
CA ILE A 409 -7.46 16.45 8.36
C ILE A 409 -7.09 17.42 7.25
N LEU A 410 -6.35 18.48 7.58
CA LEU A 410 -5.94 19.53 6.65
C LEU A 410 -4.59 20.06 7.08
N SER A 411 -3.77 20.31 6.07
CA SER A 411 -2.55 21.12 6.14
C SER A 411 -2.71 22.32 5.20
N GLY A 412 -2.43 23.51 5.72
CA GLY A 412 -2.66 24.78 5.05
C GLY A 412 -1.66 25.85 5.46
N GLY A 413 -1.74 27.01 4.80
CA GLY A 413 -0.85 28.13 5.10
C GLY A 413 -0.74 29.14 3.98
N GLN A 414 0.01 30.19 4.25
CA GLN A 414 0.40 31.20 3.28
C GLN A 414 1.50 30.67 2.36
N ARG A 415 1.42 31.03 1.09
CA ARG A 415 2.41 30.68 0.08
C ARG A 415 3.38 31.83 -0.18
N LEU A 416 4.61 31.48 -0.56
CA LEU A 416 5.53 32.41 -1.19
C LEU A 416 4.90 32.93 -2.49
N HIS A 417 4.80 34.24 -2.65
CA HIS A 417 4.24 34.88 -3.85
C HIS A 417 5.29 35.67 -4.65
N SER A 418 6.51 35.82 -4.12
CA SER A 418 7.64 36.43 -4.84
C SER A 418 8.40 35.35 -5.61
N ALA A 419 8.64 35.58 -6.90
CA ALA A 419 9.42 34.67 -7.75
C ALA A 419 10.84 34.45 -7.19
N ASP A 420 11.55 35.52 -6.81
CA ASP A 420 12.91 35.43 -6.27
C ASP A 420 12.96 34.61 -4.96
N ALA A 421 11.96 34.79 -4.09
CA ALA A 421 11.89 34.05 -2.83
C ALA A 421 11.56 32.57 -3.05
N LEU A 422 10.68 32.28 -4.01
CA LEU A 422 10.31 30.92 -4.39
C LEU A 422 11.48 30.18 -5.03
N GLU A 423 12.23 30.82 -5.94
CA GLU A 423 13.45 30.26 -6.55
C GLU A 423 14.50 29.95 -5.48
N ALA A 424 14.77 30.90 -4.56
CA ALA A 424 15.70 30.67 -3.45
C ALA A 424 15.25 29.50 -2.54
N SER A 425 13.95 29.35 -2.30
CA SER A 425 13.41 28.26 -1.51
C SER A 425 13.52 26.90 -2.23
N LEU A 426 13.26 26.85 -3.54
CA LEU A 426 13.44 25.65 -4.35
C LEU A 426 14.90 25.15 -4.28
N GLU A 427 15.87 26.07 -4.42
CA GLU A 427 17.29 25.75 -4.29
C GLU A 427 17.63 25.21 -2.89
N ALA A 428 17.12 25.85 -1.83
CA ALA A 428 17.33 25.41 -0.45
C ALA A 428 16.76 24.00 -0.17
N HIS A 429 15.70 23.61 -0.87
CA HIS A 429 15.06 22.30 -0.77
C HIS A 429 15.58 21.27 -1.80
N ASN A 430 16.68 21.59 -2.50
CA ASN A 430 17.29 20.73 -3.54
C ASN A 430 16.32 20.37 -4.69
N VAL A 431 15.42 21.29 -5.06
CA VAL A 431 14.55 21.17 -6.22
C VAL A 431 15.13 21.99 -7.36
N ASP A 432 15.35 21.38 -8.53
CA ASP A 432 15.81 22.11 -9.72
C ASP A 432 14.69 23.03 -10.26
N PRO A 433 14.85 24.37 -10.21
CA PRO A 433 13.84 25.31 -10.72
C PRO A 433 13.50 25.08 -12.21
N SER A 434 14.43 24.51 -12.99
CA SER A 434 14.22 24.21 -14.40
C SER A 434 13.11 23.19 -14.67
N THR A 435 12.72 22.42 -13.66
CA THR A 435 11.63 21.43 -13.70
C THR A 435 10.25 22.05 -13.43
N MET A 436 10.20 23.29 -12.93
CA MET A 436 9.01 24.00 -12.49
C MET A 436 8.72 25.27 -13.30
N LYS A 437 9.18 25.35 -14.56
CA LYS A 437 9.11 26.57 -15.38
C LYS A 437 7.71 27.17 -15.49
N GLU A 438 6.72 26.34 -15.83
CA GLU A 438 5.32 26.79 -15.96
C GLU A 438 4.78 27.34 -14.63
N TYR A 439 5.16 26.72 -13.52
CA TYR A 439 4.75 27.17 -12.19
C TYR A 439 5.43 28.49 -11.82
N LEU A 440 6.75 28.60 -11.99
CA LEU A 440 7.52 29.83 -11.70
C LEU A 440 7.08 31.02 -12.54
N GLU A 441 6.71 30.80 -13.80
CA GLU A 441 6.23 31.84 -14.69
C GLU A 441 5.02 32.59 -14.11
N ALA A 442 4.10 31.90 -13.42
CA ALA A 442 2.97 32.54 -12.75
C ALA A 442 3.39 33.54 -11.66
N PHE A 443 4.52 33.29 -10.98
CA PHE A 443 5.06 34.21 -9.96
C PHE A 443 5.82 35.38 -10.60
N GLN A 444 6.48 35.15 -11.73
CA GLN A 444 7.19 36.18 -12.49
C GLN A 444 6.23 37.22 -13.08
N PHE A 445 4.96 36.85 -13.31
CA PHE A 445 3.90 37.74 -13.78
C PHE A 445 3.09 38.40 -12.66
N ALA A 446 3.72 38.58 -11.49
CA ALA A 446 3.16 39.20 -10.30
C ALA A 446 2.01 38.40 -9.67
N MET A 447 2.39 37.42 -8.84
CA MET A 447 1.45 36.67 -8.02
C MET A 447 1.01 37.49 -6.78
N PRO A 448 -0.29 37.61 -6.48
CA PRO A 448 -0.74 38.24 -5.24
C PRO A 448 -0.43 37.38 -4.02
N PRO A 449 -0.33 37.95 -2.80
CA PRO A 449 -0.30 37.17 -1.58
C PRO A 449 -1.51 36.24 -1.52
N HIS A 450 -1.29 34.98 -1.16
CA HIS A 450 -2.35 33.98 -1.14
C HIS A 450 -2.08 32.89 -0.11
N ALA A 451 -3.17 32.22 0.27
CA ALA A 451 -3.16 31.13 1.24
C ALA A 451 -4.28 30.13 0.93
N GLY A 452 -4.09 28.91 1.42
CA GLY A 452 -5.02 27.83 1.15
C GLY A 452 -4.73 26.58 1.95
N GLY A 453 -5.41 25.49 1.61
CA GLY A 453 -5.27 24.21 2.27
C GLY A 453 -5.90 23.07 1.47
N GLY A 454 -5.58 21.84 1.85
CA GLY A 454 -6.13 20.63 1.23
C GLY A 454 -6.71 19.68 2.27
N ILE A 455 -7.86 19.07 1.97
CA ILE A 455 -8.56 18.14 2.85
C ILE A 455 -8.69 16.79 2.15
N GLY A 456 -8.27 15.71 2.81
CA GLY A 456 -8.66 14.37 2.38
C GLY A 456 -10.12 14.09 2.76
N LEU A 457 -11.05 14.08 1.78
CA LEU A 457 -12.48 13.94 2.04
C LEU A 457 -12.81 12.62 2.76
N GLU A 458 -12.21 11.52 2.34
CA GLU A 458 -12.41 10.20 2.96
C GLU A 458 -11.88 10.19 4.41
N ARG A 459 -10.79 10.90 4.68
CA ARG A 459 -10.20 11.01 6.02
C ARG A 459 -11.07 11.86 6.95
N LEU A 460 -11.59 12.98 6.47
CA LEU A 460 -12.56 13.80 7.20
C LEU A 460 -13.78 12.97 7.62
N VAL A 461 -14.37 12.23 6.69
CA VAL A 461 -15.54 11.38 6.94
C VAL A 461 -15.20 10.23 7.89
N MET A 462 -14.03 9.60 7.74
CA MET A 462 -13.55 8.55 8.65
C MET A 462 -13.51 9.03 10.10
N LEU A 463 -12.94 10.21 10.34
CA LEU A 463 -12.75 10.75 11.69
C LEU A 463 -14.04 11.31 12.28
N PHE A 464 -14.85 11.99 11.46
CA PHE A 464 -16.16 12.48 11.87
C PHE A 464 -17.05 11.32 12.38
N LEU A 465 -17.08 10.20 11.66
CA LEU A 465 -17.90 9.02 11.95
C LEU A 465 -17.19 7.93 12.79
N LYS A 466 -15.93 8.14 13.19
CA LYS A 466 -15.09 7.16 13.89
C LYS A 466 -15.08 5.75 13.24
N LEU A 467 -14.85 5.68 11.93
CA LEU A 467 -14.91 4.41 11.18
C LEU A 467 -13.71 3.49 11.40
N GLY A 468 -12.63 3.98 12.03
CA GLY A 468 -11.41 3.22 12.37
C GLY A 468 -10.50 2.84 11.20
N ASN A 469 -10.99 2.84 9.96
CA ASN A 469 -10.21 2.55 8.76
C ASN A 469 -10.73 3.39 7.58
N ILE A 470 -9.84 4.09 6.89
CA ILE A 470 -10.17 5.01 5.79
C ILE A 470 -10.83 4.29 4.61
N ARG A 471 -10.56 2.99 4.46
CA ARG A 471 -11.21 2.15 3.45
C ARG A 471 -12.72 2.04 3.63
N ASN A 472 -13.23 2.29 4.84
CA ASN A 472 -14.68 2.30 5.09
C ASN A 472 -15.36 3.53 4.48
N SER A 473 -14.71 4.69 4.48
CA SER A 473 -15.18 5.93 3.84
C SER A 473 -14.80 6.06 2.37
N THR A 474 -14.07 5.08 1.80
CA THR A 474 -13.66 5.06 0.39
C THR A 474 -14.50 4.07 -0.41
N LEU A 475 -15.14 4.50 -1.51
CA LEU A 475 -16.09 3.65 -2.22
C LEU A 475 -15.41 2.37 -2.73
N ILE A 476 -14.32 2.55 -3.45
CA ILE A 476 -13.45 1.48 -3.96
C ILE A 476 -12.01 1.84 -3.58
N PRO A 477 -11.47 1.32 -2.47
CA PRO A 477 -10.15 1.74 -1.99
C PRO A 477 -9.01 1.33 -2.93
N ARG A 478 -7.97 2.17 -2.97
CA ARG A 478 -6.68 1.89 -3.60
C ARG A 478 -5.58 2.06 -2.57
N ASP A 479 -4.76 1.04 -2.43
CA ASP A 479 -3.65 0.95 -1.51
C ASP A 479 -2.51 0.14 -2.15
N PRO A 480 -1.33 0.01 -1.52
CA PRO A 480 -0.20 -0.71 -2.12
C PRO A 480 -0.49 -2.20 -2.45
N ARG A 481 -1.57 -2.79 -1.92
CA ARG A 481 -1.97 -4.18 -2.22
C ARG A 481 -3.00 -4.29 -3.35
N SER A 482 -3.43 -3.16 -3.90
CA SER A 482 -4.38 -3.13 -5.00
C SER A 482 -3.72 -3.58 -6.30
N PHE A 483 -4.49 -4.22 -7.19
CA PHE A 483 -3.99 -4.83 -8.43
C PHE A 483 -2.88 -5.87 -8.19
N PRO A 484 -3.15 -6.92 -7.38
CA PRO A 484 -2.18 -7.99 -7.23
C PRO A 484 -1.85 -8.54 -8.62
N VAL A 485 -0.54 -8.70 -8.88
CA VAL A 485 -0.07 -9.36 -10.10
C VAL A 485 -0.74 -10.72 -10.15
N ASP A 486 -1.49 -10.99 -11.22
CA ASP A 486 -2.02 -12.33 -11.46
C ASP A 486 -0.82 -13.26 -11.67
N PRO A 487 -0.57 -14.22 -10.75
CA PRO A 487 0.57 -15.12 -10.89
C PRO A 487 0.43 -16.03 -12.12
N ASN A 488 -0.77 -16.13 -12.69
CA ASN A 488 -1.08 -16.89 -13.89
C ASN A 488 -1.18 -16.02 -15.15
N ALA A 489 -0.99 -14.69 -15.05
CA ALA A 489 -0.87 -13.86 -16.24
C ALA A 489 0.34 -14.37 -17.03
N PRO A 490 0.18 -14.75 -18.31
CA PRO A 490 1.29 -15.23 -19.11
C PRO A 490 2.26 -14.06 -19.33
N LEU A 491 3.24 -13.94 -18.43
CA LEU A 491 4.40 -13.12 -18.62
C LEU A 491 5.09 -13.70 -19.85
N LYS A 492 5.05 -12.98 -20.98
CA LYS A 492 5.80 -13.38 -22.17
C LYS A 492 7.23 -13.64 -21.73
N ALA A 493 7.73 -14.85 -21.96
CA ALA A 493 9.12 -15.18 -21.71
C ALA A 493 10.00 -14.23 -22.52
N ILE A 494 10.55 -13.22 -21.86
CA ILE A 494 11.47 -12.27 -22.45
C ILE A 494 12.82 -12.98 -22.52
N LYS A 495 13.27 -13.30 -23.73
CA LYS A 495 14.53 -14.03 -23.93
C LYS A 495 15.61 -13.06 -24.40
N LEU A 496 16.62 -12.85 -23.56
CA LEU A 496 17.92 -12.38 -24.02
C LEU A 496 18.66 -13.54 -24.73
N PRO A 497 19.64 -13.24 -25.60
CA PRO A 497 20.52 -14.26 -26.16
C PRO A 497 21.14 -15.14 -25.06
N VAL A 498 20.95 -16.46 -25.22
CA VAL A 498 21.61 -17.48 -24.42
C VAL A 498 22.64 -18.18 -25.32
N PRO A 499 23.89 -18.37 -24.88
CA PRO A 499 24.88 -19.09 -25.66
C PRO A 499 24.41 -20.49 -26.10
N SER A 500 24.58 -20.84 -27.38
CA SER A 500 24.14 -22.12 -27.97
C SER A 500 25.28 -23.14 -28.07
N GLY A 501 24.99 -24.43 -28.23
CA GLY A 501 26.03 -25.46 -28.47
C GLY A 501 26.76 -25.99 -27.23
N ILE A 502 26.15 -25.89 -26.05
CA ILE A 502 26.77 -26.13 -24.74
C ILE A 502 26.24 -27.42 -24.11
N ALA A 503 26.26 -28.52 -24.87
CA ALA A 503 25.96 -29.82 -24.30
C ALA A 503 27.17 -30.29 -23.45
N ASN A 504 26.93 -30.64 -22.18
CA ASN A 504 27.89 -31.22 -21.21
C ASN A 504 28.86 -30.25 -20.48
N PHE A 505 28.50 -28.99 -20.25
CA PHE A 505 29.32 -28.06 -19.43
C PHE A 505 29.00 -28.04 -17.93
N ASP A 506 27.93 -28.70 -17.49
CA ASP A 506 27.57 -28.69 -16.07
C ASP A 506 28.62 -29.41 -15.24
N GLU A 507 29.24 -28.72 -14.28
CA GLU A 507 30.03 -29.38 -13.24
C GLU A 507 29.16 -30.47 -12.59
N PRO A 508 29.66 -31.71 -12.40
CA PRO A 508 28.89 -32.85 -11.88
C PRO A 508 28.15 -32.62 -10.56
N ASN A 509 28.47 -31.54 -9.85
CA ASN A 509 27.89 -31.16 -8.56
C ASN A 509 26.69 -30.20 -8.65
N VAL A 510 26.27 -29.78 -9.84
CA VAL A 510 25.13 -28.84 -10.03
C VAL A 510 23.81 -29.59 -10.28
N LEU A 511 23.86 -30.88 -10.63
CA LEU A 511 22.65 -31.71 -10.63
C LEU A 511 22.21 -31.95 -9.18
N SER A 512 21.00 -31.51 -8.84
CA SER A 512 20.39 -31.76 -7.54
C SER A 512 20.66 -33.19 -7.06
N LYS A 513 21.11 -33.34 -5.81
CA LYS A 513 21.25 -34.66 -5.15
C LYS A 513 19.92 -35.41 -5.05
N ASP A 514 18.83 -34.74 -5.41
CA ASP A 514 17.48 -35.25 -5.57
C ASP A 514 17.42 -36.55 -6.42
N PRO A 515 17.14 -37.70 -5.78
CA PRO A 515 17.00 -38.97 -6.46
C PRO A 515 15.85 -38.99 -7.47
N MET A 516 14.81 -38.17 -7.27
CA MET A 516 13.62 -38.12 -8.12
C MET A 516 13.86 -37.28 -9.39
N TYR A 517 14.76 -36.30 -9.36
CA TYR A 517 15.25 -35.64 -10.58
C TYR A 517 15.95 -36.64 -11.52
N LYS A 518 16.80 -37.52 -10.98
CA LYS A 518 17.46 -38.58 -11.78
C LYS A 518 16.48 -39.55 -12.44
N GLN A 519 15.26 -39.63 -11.93
CA GLN A 519 14.17 -40.44 -12.47
C GLN A 519 13.24 -39.64 -13.41
N GLY A 520 13.53 -38.35 -13.65
CA GLY A 520 12.74 -37.46 -14.50
C GLY A 520 11.43 -36.97 -13.88
N ILE A 521 11.24 -37.13 -12.56
CA ILE A 521 9.98 -36.81 -11.87
C ILE A 521 9.97 -35.35 -11.40
N HIS A 522 11.05 -34.90 -10.77
CA HIS A 522 11.20 -33.50 -10.34
C HIS A 522 11.86 -32.65 -11.43
N PRO A 523 11.49 -31.37 -11.59
CA PRO A 523 12.16 -30.45 -12.49
C PRO A 523 13.58 -30.10 -12.02
N ARG A 524 14.43 -29.60 -12.92
CA ARG A 524 15.77 -29.13 -12.55
C ARG A 524 15.66 -27.92 -11.62
N LEU A 525 16.60 -27.78 -10.68
CA LEU A 525 16.54 -26.69 -9.71
C LEU A 525 16.66 -25.32 -10.40
N GLU A 526 17.54 -25.22 -11.38
CA GLU A 526 17.76 -24.00 -12.15
C GLU A 526 16.51 -23.58 -12.93
N ASP A 527 15.76 -24.56 -13.47
CA ASP A 527 14.50 -24.31 -14.16
C ASP A 527 13.44 -23.77 -13.19
N LEU A 528 13.42 -24.28 -11.95
CA LEU A 528 12.55 -23.73 -10.90
C LEU A 528 12.97 -22.31 -10.50
N ILE A 529 14.27 -22.00 -10.45
CA ILE A 529 14.76 -20.63 -10.20
C ILE A 529 14.29 -19.69 -11.32
N ALA A 530 14.45 -20.10 -12.58
CA ALA A 530 13.99 -19.33 -13.73
C ALA A 530 12.45 -19.22 -13.83
N SER A 531 11.70 -20.08 -13.13
CA SER A 531 10.23 -20.08 -13.15
C SER A 531 9.62 -19.33 -11.96
N PHE A 532 10.19 -19.47 -10.76
CA PHE A 532 9.61 -19.01 -9.50
C PHE A 532 10.59 -18.25 -8.60
N GLY A 533 11.88 -18.25 -8.91
CA GLY A 533 12.93 -17.75 -8.02
C GLY A 533 13.33 -16.29 -8.24
N ASP A 534 13.99 -15.75 -7.23
CA ASP A 534 14.64 -14.44 -7.23
C ASP A 534 16.16 -14.58 -7.02
N SER A 535 16.87 -13.46 -6.90
CA SER A 535 18.33 -13.40 -6.82
C SER A 535 18.92 -14.28 -5.72
N THR A 536 18.25 -14.38 -4.58
CA THR A 536 18.66 -15.17 -3.42
C THR A 536 18.68 -16.66 -3.70
N ASN A 537 17.79 -17.14 -4.58
CA ASN A 537 17.72 -18.56 -4.93
C ASN A 537 18.87 -18.99 -5.84
N THR A 538 19.50 -18.05 -6.56
CA THR A 538 20.65 -18.37 -7.43
C THR A 538 21.89 -18.84 -6.67
N ALA A 539 21.91 -18.68 -5.33
CA ALA A 539 22.92 -19.23 -4.45
C ALA A 539 22.74 -20.73 -4.19
N TRP A 540 21.52 -21.27 -4.35
CA TRP A 540 21.21 -22.67 -4.07
C TRP A 540 21.93 -23.66 -4.98
N THR A 541 22.55 -23.18 -6.07
CA THR A 541 23.41 -23.99 -6.95
C THR A 541 24.81 -24.24 -6.37
N ASP A 542 25.14 -23.60 -5.25
CA ASP A 542 26.42 -23.79 -4.59
C ASP A 542 26.42 -25.01 -3.66
N LYS A 543 27.59 -25.62 -3.49
CA LYS A 543 27.75 -26.92 -2.81
C LYS A 543 27.39 -26.88 -1.31
N GLU A 544 27.41 -25.68 -0.74
CA GLU A 544 27.12 -25.38 0.65
C GLU A 544 25.62 -25.47 0.96
N TYR A 545 24.76 -25.34 -0.05
CA TYR A 545 23.31 -25.44 0.11
C TYR A 545 22.83 -26.88 -0.02
N GLU A 546 21.98 -27.27 0.92
CA GLU A 546 21.11 -28.44 0.79
C GLU A 546 19.74 -28.01 0.26
N ILE A 547 19.15 -28.85 -0.58
CA ILE A 547 17.87 -28.57 -1.24
C ILE A 547 16.84 -29.56 -0.75
N TRP A 548 15.88 -29.08 0.03
CA TRP A 548 14.68 -29.85 0.33
C TRP A 548 13.71 -29.78 -0.84
N ARG A 549 13.04 -30.91 -1.14
CA ARG A 549 12.09 -31.06 -2.23
C ARG A 549 10.74 -31.51 -1.69
N HIS A 550 9.67 -30.82 -2.10
CA HIS A 550 8.31 -31.20 -1.76
C HIS A 550 7.89 -32.41 -2.62
N GLU A 551 7.89 -33.60 -2.02
CA GLU A 551 7.71 -34.91 -2.68
C GLU A 551 6.58 -34.97 -3.71
N PRO A 552 5.37 -34.39 -3.49
CA PRO A 552 4.29 -34.49 -4.48
C PRO A 552 4.48 -33.61 -5.72
N THR A 553 5.30 -32.57 -5.65
CA THR A 553 5.32 -31.47 -6.65
C THR A 553 6.71 -31.13 -7.19
N GLY A 554 7.78 -31.51 -6.49
CA GLY A 554 9.16 -31.13 -6.82
C GLY A 554 9.54 -29.69 -6.48
N PHE A 555 8.66 -28.89 -5.86
CA PHE A 555 9.00 -27.55 -5.36
C PHE A 555 10.14 -27.61 -4.34
N ALA A 556 10.89 -26.51 -4.19
CA ALA A 556 12.16 -26.57 -3.49
C ALA A 556 12.34 -25.45 -2.45
N VAL A 557 13.06 -25.80 -1.38
CA VAL A 557 13.54 -24.88 -0.34
C VAL A 557 15.03 -25.15 -0.09
N GLY A 558 15.87 -24.13 -0.29
CA GLY A 558 17.31 -24.21 -0.05
C GLY A 558 17.69 -23.74 1.34
N PHE A 559 18.59 -24.47 2.00
CA PHE A 559 19.07 -24.16 3.34
C PHE A 559 20.51 -24.62 3.57
N VAL A 560 21.17 -24.03 4.56
CA VAL A 560 22.48 -24.47 5.06
C VAL A 560 22.29 -25.05 6.47
N ASP A 561 22.80 -26.26 6.71
CA ASP A 561 22.83 -26.85 8.04
C ASP A 561 24.03 -26.26 8.82
N ALA A 562 23.74 -25.37 9.77
CA ALA A 562 24.74 -24.67 10.56
C ALA A 562 24.32 -24.62 12.04
N LYS A 563 25.18 -25.09 12.94
CA LYS A 563 24.99 -25.03 14.42
C LYS A 563 23.60 -25.50 14.88
N GLN A 564 23.15 -26.66 14.39
CA GLN A 564 21.83 -27.24 14.70
C GLN A 564 20.63 -26.39 14.22
N HIS A 565 20.86 -25.53 13.24
CA HIS A 565 19.82 -24.76 12.57
C HIS A 565 19.85 -25.04 11.07
N ALA A 566 18.67 -25.13 10.47
CA ALA A 566 18.49 -24.98 9.04
C ALA A 566 18.36 -23.49 8.75
N VAL A 567 19.44 -22.87 8.26
CA VAL A 567 19.43 -21.49 7.80
C VAL A 567 18.91 -21.48 6.36
N THR A 568 17.60 -21.31 6.24
CA THR A 568 16.86 -21.24 4.98
C THR A 568 17.09 -19.90 4.32
N TRP A 569 17.32 -19.86 3.01
CA TRP A 569 17.75 -18.63 2.32
C TRP A 569 16.88 -18.30 1.11
N GLY A 570 16.21 -17.15 1.10
CA GLY A 570 15.32 -16.77 -0.01
C GLY A 570 13.94 -17.43 0.04
N PRO A 571 13.00 -17.03 -0.84
CA PRO A 571 11.65 -17.59 -0.88
C PRO A 571 11.63 -19.04 -1.43
N PRO A 572 10.62 -19.86 -1.08
CA PRO A 572 10.40 -21.17 -1.71
C PRO A 572 10.20 -21.06 -3.22
N LEU A 573 10.75 -22.02 -3.98
CA LEU A 573 10.53 -22.12 -5.42
C LEU A 573 9.22 -22.86 -5.72
N CYS A 574 8.11 -22.12 -5.63
CA CYS A 574 6.76 -22.61 -5.87
C CYS A 574 5.82 -21.48 -6.33
N PRO A 575 4.68 -21.78 -6.97
CA PRO A 575 3.66 -20.79 -7.27
C PRO A 575 3.00 -20.27 -5.97
N PRO A 576 2.48 -19.02 -5.95
CA PRO A 576 1.93 -18.40 -4.74
C PRO A 576 0.84 -19.21 -4.04
N GLU A 577 0.02 -19.95 -4.78
CA GLU A 577 -1.06 -20.78 -4.24
C GLU A 577 -0.53 -21.97 -3.43
N ALA A 578 0.70 -22.42 -3.69
CA ALA A 578 1.35 -23.52 -2.99
C ALA A 578 2.23 -23.06 -1.83
N LEU A 579 2.48 -21.76 -1.68
CA LEU A 579 3.46 -21.21 -0.73
C LEU A 579 3.22 -21.69 0.70
N SER A 580 2.00 -21.52 1.22
CA SER A 580 1.64 -21.91 2.58
C SER A 580 1.82 -23.41 2.84
N GLU A 581 1.49 -24.25 1.86
CA GLU A 581 1.65 -25.70 1.95
C GLU A 581 3.13 -26.09 1.98
N VAL A 582 3.92 -25.55 1.05
CA VAL A 582 5.36 -25.82 0.92
C VAL A 582 6.13 -25.37 2.16
N VAL A 583 5.87 -24.16 2.65
CA VAL A 583 6.48 -23.62 3.89
C VAL A 583 6.15 -24.54 5.07
N ARG A 584 4.87 -24.92 5.23
CA ARG A 584 4.44 -25.78 6.33
C ARG A 584 5.10 -27.16 6.27
N ALA A 585 5.11 -27.79 5.10
CA ALA A 585 5.71 -29.09 4.90
C ALA A 585 7.21 -29.07 5.20
N TYR A 586 7.94 -28.06 4.72
CA TYR A 586 9.36 -27.87 5.00
C TYR A 586 9.66 -27.69 6.49
N VAL A 587 8.92 -26.82 7.18
CA VAL A 587 9.14 -26.56 8.61
C VAL A 587 8.89 -27.82 9.46
N ILE A 588 7.85 -28.59 9.12
CA ILE A 588 7.56 -29.87 9.77
C ILE A 588 8.70 -30.87 9.53
N TRP A 589 9.15 -31.00 8.28
CA TRP A 589 10.25 -31.87 7.89
C TRP A 589 11.54 -31.54 8.62
N ALA A 590 11.98 -30.28 8.59
CA ALA A 590 13.23 -29.83 9.22
C ALA A 590 13.24 -30.12 10.73
N LYS A 591 12.10 -29.92 11.39
CA LYS A 591 11.95 -30.19 12.83
C LYS A 591 11.88 -31.69 13.14
N ASN A 592 11.11 -32.46 12.38
CA ASN A 592 10.78 -33.84 12.75
C ASN A 592 11.82 -34.84 12.25
N GLU A 593 12.30 -34.68 11.03
CA GLU A 593 13.22 -35.60 10.38
C GLU A 593 14.69 -35.20 10.60
N ARG A 594 15.01 -33.91 10.45
CA ARG A 594 16.38 -33.40 10.61
C ARG A 594 16.72 -32.94 12.03
N LYS A 595 15.71 -32.74 12.89
CA LYS A 595 15.87 -32.22 14.27
C LYS A 595 16.55 -30.84 14.32
N LEU A 596 16.36 -30.01 13.29
CA LEU A 596 16.96 -28.68 13.17
C LEU A 596 15.99 -27.57 13.59
N GLY A 597 16.51 -26.51 14.19
CA GLY A 597 15.78 -25.25 14.35
C GLY A 597 15.76 -24.47 13.02
N VAL A 598 14.62 -23.99 12.57
CA VAL A 598 14.53 -23.27 11.28
C VAL A 598 14.71 -21.77 11.50
N ILE A 599 15.58 -21.15 10.71
CA ILE A 599 15.75 -19.70 10.59
C ILE A 599 15.60 -19.36 9.12
N TRP A 600 14.69 -18.44 8.79
CA TRP A 600 14.49 -18.02 7.40
C TRP A 600 15.17 -16.68 7.16
N ALA A 601 16.25 -16.66 6.40
CA ALA A 601 16.96 -15.45 6.01
C ALA A 601 16.59 -15.03 4.58
N ASN A 602 16.49 -13.72 4.36
CA ASN A 602 16.10 -13.12 3.09
C ASN A 602 14.76 -13.64 2.53
N ALA A 603 13.78 -13.83 3.42
CA ALA A 603 12.40 -14.06 3.00
C ALA A 603 11.87 -12.81 2.26
N ASP A 604 11.11 -13.00 1.20
CA ASP A 604 10.32 -11.94 0.57
C ASP A 604 9.05 -11.66 1.41
N GLU A 605 8.29 -10.63 1.05
CA GLU A 605 7.07 -10.24 1.79
C GLU A 605 6.04 -11.38 1.84
N ARG A 606 5.90 -12.17 0.75
CA ARG A 606 4.95 -13.29 0.69
C ARG A 606 5.34 -14.39 1.68
N THR A 607 6.62 -14.76 1.72
CA THR A 607 7.15 -15.77 2.63
C THR A 607 7.13 -15.30 4.08
N GLU A 608 7.50 -14.05 4.35
CA GLU A 608 7.38 -13.44 5.69
C GLU A 608 5.94 -13.51 6.19
N SER A 609 4.98 -13.11 5.35
CA SER A 609 3.57 -13.10 5.71
C SER A 609 3.04 -14.50 6.01
N ALA A 610 3.46 -15.52 5.25
CA ALA A 610 3.12 -16.92 5.52
C ALA A 610 3.68 -17.39 6.88
N LEU A 611 4.96 -17.09 7.16
CA LEU A 611 5.61 -17.47 8.41
C LEU A 611 5.01 -16.75 9.63
N VAL A 612 4.74 -15.45 9.52
CA VAL A 612 4.19 -14.65 10.63
C VAL A 612 2.73 -15.01 10.90
N ARG A 613 1.88 -15.10 9.86
CA ARG A 613 0.44 -15.35 10.06
C ARG A 613 0.12 -16.79 10.43
N GLU A 614 0.77 -17.76 9.80
CA GLU A 614 0.42 -19.17 9.98
C GLU A 614 1.22 -19.85 11.10
N HIS A 615 2.45 -19.38 11.34
CA HIS A 615 3.34 -19.98 12.34
C HIS A 615 3.63 -19.09 13.54
N ASN A 616 3.08 -17.86 13.59
CA ASN A 616 3.31 -16.86 14.66
C ASN A 616 4.81 -16.52 14.84
N TRP A 617 5.57 -16.50 13.75
CA TRP A 617 6.99 -16.14 13.78
C TRP A 617 7.20 -14.64 13.99
N ARG A 618 8.45 -14.25 14.19
CA ARG A 618 8.92 -12.86 14.27
C ARG A 618 9.78 -12.56 13.06
N ALA A 619 9.80 -11.31 12.61
CA ALA A 619 10.54 -10.89 11.42
C ALA A 619 11.37 -9.63 11.70
N LEU A 620 12.50 -9.48 11.02
CA LEU A 620 13.29 -8.24 11.02
C LEU A 620 13.78 -7.93 9.61
N ALA A 621 13.74 -6.67 9.21
CA ALA A 621 14.23 -6.23 7.90
C ALA A 621 15.62 -5.60 8.06
N VAL A 622 16.63 -6.31 7.56
CA VAL A 622 18.05 -5.91 7.64
C VAL A 622 18.79 -6.06 6.31
N THR A 623 18.11 -6.61 5.31
CA THR A 623 18.59 -6.72 3.94
C THR A 623 17.50 -6.21 3.00
N SER A 624 17.93 -5.78 1.81
CA SER A 624 17.04 -5.37 0.74
C SER A 624 17.57 -5.88 -0.60
N GLU A 625 16.66 -6.28 -1.48
CA GLU A 625 16.93 -6.61 -2.86
C GLU A 625 17.09 -5.31 -3.66
N GLN A 626 18.25 -5.11 -4.30
CA GLN A 626 18.58 -3.85 -4.98
C GLN A 626 18.16 -3.91 -6.44
N ARG A 627 16.90 -3.57 -6.69
CA ARG A 627 16.26 -3.66 -8.01
C ARG A 627 16.49 -2.41 -8.85
N VAL A 628 16.58 -2.59 -10.15
CA VAL A 628 16.69 -1.52 -11.15
C VAL A 628 15.70 -1.77 -12.27
N MET A 629 15.10 -0.71 -12.79
CA MET A 629 14.24 -0.77 -13.97
C MET A 629 15.10 -0.50 -15.22
N PRO A 630 15.36 -1.50 -16.08
CA PRO A 630 16.25 -1.32 -17.23
C PRO A 630 15.87 -0.14 -18.12
N ALA A 631 14.57 0.08 -18.35
CA ALA A 631 14.06 1.19 -19.17
C ALA A 631 14.34 2.59 -18.60
N LYS A 632 14.58 2.72 -17.29
CA LYS A 632 14.88 4.02 -16.67
C LYS A 632 16.34 4.44 -16.88
N VAL A 633 17.23 3.52 -17.26
CA VAL A 633 18.69 3.80 -17.30
C VAL A 633 19.05 4.90 -18.30
N GLU A 634 18.28 5.05 -19.38
CA GLU A 634 18.53 6.07 -20.43
C GLU A 634 17.94 7.44 -20.09
N THR A 635 16.93 7.49 -19.22
CA THR A 635 16.24 8.73 -18.84
C THR A 635 16.79 9.34 -17.56
N MET A 636 17.76 8.70 -16.92
CA MET A 636 18.40 9.23 -15.71
C MET A 636 19.40 10.34 -16.06
N ASP A 637 19.22 11.52 -15.46
CA ASP A 637 20.23 12.58 -15.48
C ASP A 637 21.32 12.30 -14.44
N ASN A 638 22.31 11.49 -14.80
CA ASN A 638 23.48 11.22 -13.96
C ASN A 638 24.77 11.60 -14.70
N LYS A 639 25.13 12.88 -14.62
CA LYS A 639 26.34 13.46 -15.26
C LYS A 639 27.63 12.77 -14.84
N HIS A 640 27.70 12.21 -13.62
CA HIS A 640 28.87 11.47 -13.16
C HIS A 640 29.01 10.13 -13.90
N LEU A 641 27.91 9.38 -13.97
CA LEU A 641 27.84 8.10 -14.69
C LEU A 641 28.16 8.30 -16.18
N GLU A 642 27.57 9.30 -16.83
CA GLU A 642 27.87 9.62 -18.23
C GLU A 642 29.34 9.95 -18.47
N LYS A 643 29.95 10.71 -17.57
CA LYS A 643 31.38 11.04 -17.65
C LYS A 643 32.25 9.79 -17.58
N LYS A 644 31.93 8.85 -16.68
CA LYS A 644 32.65 7.57 -16.54
C LYS A 644 32.52 6.71 -17.79
N ILE A 645 31.30 6.62 -18.35
CA ILE A 645 31.03 5.90 -19.60
C ILE A 645 31.88 6.47 -20.74
N ARG A 646 31.85 7.80 -20.95
CA ARG A 646 32.65 8.46 -22.00
C ARG A 646 34.15 8.26 -21.82
N GLN A 647 34.64 8.20 -20.57
CA GLN A 647 36.05 7.92 -20.29
C GLN A 647 36.46 6.52 -20.76
N ALA A 648 35.63 5.50 -20.49
CA ALA A 648 35.89 4.13 -20.94
C ALA A 648 35.83 4.02 -22.47
N GLU A 649 34.82 4.62 -23.10
CA GLU A 649 34.68 4.66 -24.57
C GLU A 649 35.88 5.37 -25.23
N SER A 650 36.32 6.50 -24.67
CA SER A 650 37.49 7.24 -25.16
C SER A 650 38.80 6.46 -25.00
N ALA A 651 38.87 5.57 -24.00
CA ALA A 651 39.99 4.64 -23.82
C ALA A 651 39.89 3.39 -24.73
N GLY A 652 38.91 3.35 -25.63
CA GLY A 652 38.72 2.27 -26.61
C GLY A 652 38.03 1.03 -26.05
N VAL A 653 37.35 1.12 -24.90
CA VAL A 653 36.60 0.00 -24.33
C VAL A 653 35.31 -0.22 -25.12
N THR A 654 35.04 -1.47 -25.48
CA THR A 654 33.78 -1.88 -26.12
C THR A 654 33.14 -3.01 -25.33
N VAL A 655 31.81 -3.00 -25.20
CA VAL A 655 31.06 -4.05 -24.50
C VAL A 655 30.10 -4.71 -25.48
N LYS A 656 30.15 -6.04 -25.56
CA LYS A 656 29.27 -6.82 -26.45
C LYS A 656 28.64 -7.97 -25.68
N ILE A 657 27.36 -8.20 -25.97
CA ILE A 657 26.66 -9.43 -25.58
C ILE A 657 27.21 -10.61 -26.40
N VAL A 658 27.35 -11.76 -25.78
CA VAL A 658 27.82 -12.99 -26.44
C VAL A 658 26.63 -13.66 -27.14
N GLU A 659 26.60 -13.56 -28.47
CA GLU A 659 25.57 -14.13 -29.34
C GLU A 659 26.13 -15.37 -30.05
N GLY A 660 25.90 -16.58 -29.50
CA GLY A 660 26.38 -17.85 -30.07
C GLY A 660 27.18 -18.72 -29.08
N PRO A 661 27.85 -19.80 -29.55
CA PRO A 661 28.65 -20.68 -28.69
C PRO A 661 29.83 -19.94 -28.08
N ILE A 662 30.13 -20.24 -26.82
CA ILE A 662 31.36 -19.77 -26.15
C ILE A 662 32.51 -20.63 -26.65
N SER A 663 33.40 -20.05 -27.45
CA SER A 663 34.64 -20.68 -27.92
C SER A 663 35.60 -20.99 -26.76
N GLU A 664 36.41 -22.05 -26.88
CA GLU A 664 37.43 -22.38 -25.85
C GLU A 664 38.42 -21.22 -25.62
N GLU A 665 38.76 -20.46 -26.65
CA GLU A 665 39.65 -19.31 -26.55
C GLU A 665 39.06 -18.22 -25.64
N LEU A 666 37.81 -17.81 -25.90
CA LEU A 666 37.10 -16.84 -25.07
C LEU A 666 36.95 -17.32 -23.62
N ARG A 667 36.66 -18.61 -23.42
CA ARG A 667 36.54 -19.18 -22.07
C ARG A 667 37.86 -19.07 -21.31
N ASN A 668 38.95 -19.52 -21.92
CA ASN A 668 40.29 -19.48 -21.31
C ASN A 668 40.70 -18.04 -20.99
N GLU A 669 40.42 -17.10 -21.90
CA GLU A 669 40.67 -15.67 -21.70
C GLU A 669 39.92 -15.11 -20.48
N LEU A 670 38.62 -15.44 -20.35
CA LEU A 670 37.80 -15.00 -19.22
C LEU A 670 38.22 -15.69 -17.91
N ASP A 671 38.54 -16.98 -17.94
CA ASP A 671 39.01 -17.74 -16.78
C ASP A 671 40.34 -17.20 -16.23
N GLU A 672 41.26 -16.80 -17.12
CA GLU A 672 42.49 -16.12 -16.73
C GLU A 672 42.21 -14.77 -16.09
N GLY A 673 41.35 -13.95 -16.69
CA GLY A 673 40.96 -12.64 -16.16
C GLY A 673 40.27 -12.73 -14.79
N MET A 674 39.39 -13.71 -14.60
CA MET A 674 38.71 -13.97 -13.33
C MET A 674 39.68 -14.48 -12.26
N ARG A 675 40.64 -15.32 -12.62
CA ARG A 675 41.70 -15.78 -11.69
C ARG A 675 42.56 -14.62 -11.23
N ALA A 676 43.04 -13.79 -12.15
CA ALA A 676 43.82 -12.59 -11.83
C ALA A 676 43.02 -11.60 -10.96
N TRP A 677 41.72 -11.46 -11.24
CA TRP A 677 40.83 -10.65 -10.40
C TRP A 677 40.67 -11.23 -8.99
N MET A 678 40.57 -12.55 -8.83
CA MET A 678 40.49 -13.22 -7.52
C MET A 678 41.79 -13.07 -6.71
N GLU A 679 42.95 -13.26 -7.35
CA GLU A 679 44.28 -13.13 -6.71
C GLU A 679 44.57 -11.70 -6.24
N GLY A 680 44.02 -10.69 -6.91
CA GLY A 680 44.16 -9.28 -6.55
C GLY A 680 43.28 -8.80 -5.38
N ARG A 681 42.41 -9.66 -4.81
CA ARG A 681 41.48 -9.26 -3.74
C ARG A 681 42.17 -9.27 -2.37
N THR A 682 41.99 -8.20 -1.59
CA THR A 682 42.46 -8.10 -0.20
C THR A 682 41.30 -7.87 0.77
N GLY A 683 41.32 -8.55 1.92
CA GLY A 683 40.31 -8.45 3.00
C GLY A 683 39.25 -9.55 3.02
N ALA A 684 38.72 -9.86 4.21
CA ALA A 684 37.62 -10.82 4.38
C ALA A 684 36.30 -10.27 3.81
N GLN A 685 35.65 -11.01 2.92
CA GLN A 685 34.36 -10.62 2.33
C GLN A 685 33.27 -11.65 2.61
N ILE A 686 32.12 -11.17 3.07
CA ILE A 686 30.87 -11.95 3.11
C ILE A 686 30.32 -11.98 1.68
N HIS A 687 30.18 -13.17 1.11
CA HIS A 687 29.51 -13.40 -0.16
C HIS A 687 28.65 -14.65 -0.06
N THR A 688 27.48 -14.60 -0.67
CA THR A 688 26.46 -15.65 -0.61
C THR A 688 26.54 -16.63 -1.77
N THR A 689 27.36 -16.30 -2.78
CA THR A 689 27.54 -17.10 -4.00
C THR A 689 29.00 -17.22 -4.41
N ASN A 690 29.46 -18.42 -4.72
CA ASN A 690 30.77 -18.72 -5.30
C ASN A 690 30.86 -18.27 -6.77
N LEU A 691 32.03 -17.81 -7.22
CA LEU A 691 32.24 -17.41 -8.62
C LEU A 691 32.27 -18.66 -9.53
N ARG A 692 31.13 -19.01 -10.11
CA ARG A 692 30.94 -20.18 -10.97
C ARG A 692 30.27 -19.79 -12.29
N PRO A 693 30.95 -19.02 -13.15
CA PRO A 693 30.37 -18.38 -14.33
C PRO A 693 29.82 -19.38 -15.35
N TRP A 694 30.32 -20.61 -15.37
CA TRP A 694 29.98 -21.63 -16.36
C TRP A 694 28.95 -22.68 -15.90
N SER A 695 28.39 -22.56 -14.69
CA SER A 695 27.24 -23.37 -14.28
C SER A 695 25.94 -22.81 -14.85
N ASP A 696 24.94 -23.65 -15.13
CA ASP A 696 23.60 -23.20 -15.57
C ASP A 696 23.62 -22.23 -16.77
N VAL A 697 24.42 -22.56 -17.79
CA VAL A 697 24.63 -21.65 -18.92
C VAL A 697 23.33 -21.36 -19.68
N GLN A 698 22.36 -22.27 -19.64
CA GLN A 698 21.06 -22.11 -20.31
C GLN A 698 20.20 -20.96 -19.78
N HIS A 699 20.45 -20.50 -18.56
CA HIS A 699 19.77 -19.35 -17.96
C HIS A 699 20.70 -18.15 -17.82
N ARG A 700 21.82 -18.14 -18.54
CA ARG A 700 22.82 -17.08 -18.42
C ARG A 700 23.06 -16.36 -19.73
N THR A 701 23.28 -15.06 -19.58
CA THR A 701 23.67 -14.17 -20.67
C THR A 701 24.97 -13.48 -20.27
N TYR A 702 25.93 -13.45 -21.19
CA TYR A 702 27.27 -12.93 -20.94
C TYR A 702 27.49 -11.67 -21.76
N PHE A 703 28.14 -10.69 -21.14
CA PHE A 703 28.68 -9.51 -21.81
C PHE A 703 30.18 -9.47 -21.56
N VAL A 704 30.95 -9.16 -22.60
CA VAL A 704 32.41 -9.08 -22.51
C VAL A 704 32.83 -7.66 -22.86
N ALA A 705 33.61 -7.05 -21.98
CA ALA A 705 34.29 -5.79 -22.24
C ALA A 705 35.68 -6.07 -22.82
N ARG A 706 35.99 -5.47 -23.97
CA ARG A 706 37.31 -5.55 -24.61
C ARG A 706 37.97 -4.17 -24.64
N ASN A 707 39.27 -4.11 -24.35
CA ASN A 707 40.05 -2.88 -24.42
C ASN A 707 40.44 -2.53 -25.88
N SER A 708 41.22 -1.46 -26.06
CA SER A 708 41.71 -1.02 -27.38
C SER A 708 42.54 -2.06 -28.13
N GLU A 709 43.16 -3.02 -27.43
CA GLU A 709 43.94 -4.12 -28.00
C GLU A 709 43.09 -5.39 -28.27
N GLN A 710 41.77 -5.28 -28.15
CA GLN A 710 40.83 -6.40 -28.26
C GLN A 710 41.02 -7.50 -27.20
N LYS A 711 41.73 -7.26 -26.11
CA LYS A 711 41.83 -8.18 -24.97
C LYS A 711 40.66 -7.98 -24.01
N ALA A 712 40.10 -9.06 -23.47
CA ALA A 712 39.05 -9.00 -22.46
C ALA A 712 39.57 -8.27 -21.20
N CYS A 713 38.83 -7.25 -20.79
CA CYS A 713 39.11 -6.42 -19.62
C CYS A 713 37.96 -6.41 -18.61
N GLY A 714 36.85 -7.09 -18.91
CA GLY A 714 35.75 -7.29 -17.96
C GLY A 714 34.67 -8.21 -18.51
N VAL A 715 33.83 -8.70 -17.61
CA VAL A 715 32.69 -9.58 -17.92
C VAL A 715 31.49 -9.27 -17.02
N ILE A 716 30.29 -9.25 -17.61
CA ILE A 716 29.02 -9.35 -16.89
C ILE A 716 28.39 -10.70 -17.18
N VAL A 717 27.88 -11.34 -16.13
CA VAL A 717 27.05 -12.53 -16.22
C VAL A 717 25.69 -12.21 -15.63
N LEU A 718 24.67 -12.25 -16.48
CA LEU A 718 23.27 -12.17 -16.07
C LEU A 718 22.74 -13.57 -15.78
N HIS A 719 21.90 -13.68 -14.77
CA HIS A 719 21.14 -14.90 -14.45
C HIS A 719 19.66 -14.61 -14.66
N GLN A 720 18.98 -15.44 -15.45
CA GLN A 720 17.54 -15.37 -15.60
C GLN A 720 16.87 -15.77 -14.28
N LEU A 721 15.90 -14.97 -13.85
CA LEU A 721 15.04 -15.21 -12.69
C LEU A 721 13.62 -15.53 -13.18
N SER A 722 12.66 -15.62 -12.26
CA SER A 722 11.25 -15.70 -12.62
C SER A 722 10.85 -14.55 -13.56
N PRO A 723 9.82 -14.72 -14.41
CA PRO A 723 9.33 -13.63 -15.23
C PRO A 723 8.88 -12.39 -14.45
N GLU A 724 8.52 -12.55 -13.17
CA GLU A 724 8.21 -11.46 -12.22
C GLU A 724 9.46 -10.68 -11.81
N HIS A 725 10.62 -11.36 -11.66
CA HIS A 725 11.88 -10.78 -11.16
C HIS A 725 12.93 -10.49 -12.25
N GLY A 726 12.70 -10.92 -13.49
CA GLY A 726 13.52 -10.57 -14.65
C GLY A 726 14.92 -11.19 -14.62
N PHE A 727 15.96 -10.38 -14.46
CA PHE A 727 17.36 -10.84 -14.47
C PHE A 727 18.16 -10.33 -13.28
N GLN A 728 19.03 -11.18 -12.73
CA GLN A 728 20.05 -10.77 -11.79
C GLN A 728 21.34 -10.40 -12.55
N ILE A 729 21.94 -9.25 -12.24
CA ILE A 729 23.33 -8.93 -12.59
C ILE A 729 24.22 -9.68 -11.58
N LYS A 730 24.37 -10.99 -11.78
CA LYS A 730 24.97 -11.91 -10.80
C LYS A 730 26.44 -11.61 -10.57
N TRP A 731 27.20 -11.40 -11.65
CA TRP A 731 28.58 -10.92 -11.57
C TRP A 731 28.83 -9.80 -12.56
N SER A 732 29.54 -8.77 -12.10
CA SER A 732 30.08 -7.69 -12.92
C SER A 732 31.53 -7.49 -12.52
N LEU A 733 32.43 -8.10 -13.29
CA LEU A 733 33.84 -8.22 -12.95
C LEU A 733 34.66 -7.35 -13.90
N MET A 734 35.48 -6.48 -13.34
CA MET A 734 36.47 -5.69 -14.07
C MET A 734 37.84 -6.29 -13.82
N PHE A 735 38.54 -6.72 -14.88
CA PHE A 735 39.83 -7.38 -14.75
C PHE A 735 40.96 -6.37 -14.45
N PRO A 736 42.07 -6.81 -13.83
CA PRO A 736 43.22 -5.93 -13.57
C PRO A 736 43.70 -5.22 -14.84
N GLY A 737 43.93 -3.90 -14.75
CA GLY A 737 44.39 -3.08 -15.87
C GLY A 737 43.27 -2.56 -16.80
N ALA A 738 41.99 -2.81 -16.50
CA ALA A 738 40.88 -2.24 -17.25
C ALA A 738 40.85 -0.70 -17.14
N PRO A 739 40.50 0.02 -18.21
CA PRO A 739 40.33 1.47 -18.17
C PRO A 739 39.26 1.93 -17.17
N ASN A 740 39.45 3.12 -16.60
CA ASN A 740 38.45 3.74 -15.73
C ASN A 740 37.10 3.92 -16.44
N GLY A 741 36.00 3.61 -15.75
CA GLY A 741 34.64 3.68 -16.30
C GLY A 741 34.14 2.38 -16.94
N THR A 742 34.97 1.33 -17.01
CA THR A 742 34.61 0.06 -17.66
C THR A 742 33.40 -0.61 -16.99
N SER A 743 33.32 -0.59 -15.65
CA SER A 743 32.19 -1.15 -14.91
C SER A 743 30.87 -0.43 -15.21
N GLU A 744 30.90 0.89 -15.26
CA GLU A 744 29.77 1.76 -15.58
C GLU A 744 29.26 1.51 -17.00
N LEU A 745 30.18 1.42 -17.97
CA LEU A 745 29.86 1.10 -19.36
C LEU A 745 29.24 -0.30 -19.49
N MET A 746 29.81 -1.31 -18.82
CA MET A 746 29.28 -2.68 -18.86
C MET A 746 27.85 -2.77 -18.33
N VAL A 747 27.61 -2.26 -17.11
CA VAL A 747 26.29 -2.34 -16.46
C VAL A 747 25.25 -1.56 -17.26
N THR A 748 25.60 -0.35 -17.72
CA THR A 748 24.69 0.47 -18.54
C THR A 748 24.34 -0.23 -19.86
N THR A 749 25.32 -0.85 -20.52
CA THR A 749 25.09 -1.61 -21.76
C THR A 749 24.18 -2.82 -21.52
N ALA A 750 24.38 -3.55 -20.43
CA ALA A 750 23.54 -4.68 -20.06
C ALA A 750 22.09 -4.25 -19.78
N LEU A 751 21.89 -3.14 -19.05
CA LEU A 751 20.56 -2.59 -18.78
C LEU A 751 19.86 -2.09 -20.05
N ARG A 752 20.57 -1.42 -20.97
CA ARG A 752 19.99 -1.02 -22.26
C ARG A 752 19.52 -2.23 -23.07
N LYS A 753 20.34 -3.29 -23.15
CA LYS A 753 19.96 -4.53 -23.85
C LYS A 753 18.78 -5.24 -23.18
N MET A 754 18.70 -5.23 -21.86
CA MET A 754 17.52 -5.69 -21.11
C MET A 754 16.27 -4.87 -21.46
N ALA A 755 16.37 -3.54 -21.50
CA ALA A 755 15.27 -2.67 -21.87
C ALA A 755 14.78 -2.90 -23.32
N GLU A 756 15.71 -3.01 -24.27
CA GLU A 756 15.41 -3.34 -25.68
C GLU A 756 14.66 -4.68 -25.81
N ALA A 757 15.00 -5.67 -24.96
CA ALA A 757 14.33 -6.96 -24.92
C ALA A 757 12.97 -6.93 -24.19
N GLY A 758 12.59 -5.80 -23.57
CA GLY A 758 11.34 -5.64 -22.82
C GLY A 758 11.40 -6.13 -21.37
N VAL A 759 12.60 -6.36 -20.81
CA VAL A 759 12.78 -6.71 -19.40
C VAL A 759 12.36 -5.54 -18.52
N LYS A 760 11.38 -5.77 -17.65
CA LYS A 760 10.78 -4.73 -16.79
C LYS A 760 11.61 -4.42 -15.54
N THR A 761 12.29 -5.43 -15.01
CA THR A 761 13.03 -5.35 -13.75
C THR A 761 14.28 -6.21 -13.82
N ALA A 762 15.33 -5.76 -13.15
CA ALA A 762 16.55 -6.51 -12.91
C ALA A 762 17.04 -6.23 -11.48
N THR A 763 17.96 -7.02 -10.96
CA THR A 763 18.50 -6.81 -9.62
C THR A 763 20.01 -7.03 -9.53
N PHE A 764 20.68 -6.28 -8.66
CA PHE A 764 22.08 -6.52 -8.28
C PHE A 764 22.23 -7.54 -7.14
N GLY A 765 21.13 -8.07 -6.62
CA GLY A 765 21.13 -9.02 -5.51
C GLY A 765 20.94 -8.35 -4.14
N ALA A 766 20.59 -9.17 -3.14
CA ALA A 766 20.43 -8.75 -1.77
C ALA A 766 21.65 -8.00 -1.21
N GLY A 767 21.42 -6.80 -0.67
CA GLY A 767 22.37 -5.96 0.03
C GLY A 767 21.95 -5.75 1.50
N ALA A 768 22.88 -5.28 2.32
CA ALA A 768 22.58 -4.88 3.69
C ALA A 768 21.96 -3.47 3.70
N LYS A 769 20.88 -3.28 4.47
CA LYS A 769 20.26 -1.96 4.68
C LYS A 769 21.16 -1.07 5.54
N GLU A 770 21.06 0.24 5.37
CA GLU A 770 21.72 1.19 6.28
C GLU A 770 21.07 1.23 7.66
N SER A 771 19.75 1.00 7.71
CA SER A 771 18.94 1.03 8.91
C SER A 771 18.38 -0.35 9.27
N PHE A 772 18.34 -0.64 10.57
CA PHE A 772 17.66 -1.80 11.14
C PHE A 772 16.19 -1.49 11.38
N GLU A 773 15.29 -2.35 10.91
CA GLU A 773 13.84 -2.23 11.14
C GLU A 773 13.30 -3.51 11.81
N ALA A 774 12.81 -3.38 13.04
CA ALA A 774 12.12 -4.46 13.73
C ALA A 774 10.67 -4.50 13.27
N ILE A 775 10.21 -5.67 12.83
CA ILE A 775 8.87 -5.85 12.26
C ILE A 775 8.14 -6.92 13.06
N ASN A 776 6.82 -6.78 13.21
CA ASN A 776 5.92 -7.82 13.75
C ASN A 776 6.42 -8.58 15.01
N GLY A 777 6.12 -8.06 16.20
CA GLY A 777 6.20 -8.84 17.46
C GLY A 777 7.57 -8.88 18.16
N ILE A 778 8.49 -8.00 17.79
CA ILE A 778 9.75 -7.75 18.51
C ILE A 778 9.53 -6.61 19.52
N GLY A 779 9.75 -6.87 20.82
CA GLY A 779 9.68 -5.83 21.84
C GLY A 779 10.92 -4.91 21.87
N ASN A 780 10.75 -3.65 22.30
CA ASN A 780 11.71 -2.55 22.20
C ASN A 780 13.13 -2.88 22.73
N ILE A 781 13.24 -3.62 23.84
CA ILE A 781 14.55 -4.00 24.42
C ILE A 781 15.28 -5.01 23.51
N ARG A 782 14.57 -6.01 22.99
CA ARG A 782 15.17 -7.02 22.09
C ARG A 782 15.50 -6.43 20.72
N GLY A 783 14.67 -5.52 20.23
CA GLY A 783 14.93 -4.77 19.00
C GLY A 783 16.24 -3.99 19.06
N ARG A 784 16.48 -3.26 20.16
CA ARG A 784 17.75 -2.53 20.38
C ARG A 784 18.97 -3.46 20.40
N ILE A 785 18.90 -4.59 21.12
CA ILE A 785 20.01 -5.57 21.17
C ILE A 785 20.34 -6.11 19.76
N LEU A 786 19.33 -6.46 18.97
CA LEU A 786 19.53 -6.97 17.61
C LEU A 786 20.05 -5.87 16.67
N ALA A 787 19.61 -4.62 16.84
CA ALA A 787 20.11 -3.47 16.09
C ALA A 787 21.60 -3.21 16.37
N ASP A 788 22.03 -3.28 17.63
CA ASP A 788 23.43 -3.09 18.01
C ASP A 788 24.33 -4.22 17.48
N VAL A 789 23.85 -5.46 17.54
CA VAL A 789 24.53 -6.61 16.91
C VAL A 789 24.67 -6.40 15.40
N TYR A 790 23.61 -5.95 14.73
CA TYR A 790 23.63 -5.65 13.30
C TYR A 790 24.61 -4.52 12.96
N LYS A 791 24.59 -3.40 13.69
CA LYS A 791 25.53 -2.29 13.50
C LYS A 791 26.98 -2.74 13.67
N GLY A 792 27.26 -3.58 14.68
CA GLY A 792 28.57 -4.18 14.90
C GLY A 792 29.03 -5.05 13.73
N ILE A 793 28.16 -5.91 13.21
CA ILE A 793 28.44 -6.78 12.06
C ILE A 793 28.64 -5.94 10.78
N SER A 794 27.72 -5.02 10.50
CA SER A 794 27.76 -4.15 9.32
C SER A 794 29.05 -3.33 9.25
N LYS A 795 29.49 -2.76 10.38
CA LYS A 795 30.76 -2.03 10.50
C LYS A 795 31.98 -2.93 10.30
N THR A 796 31.97 -4.13 10.89
CA THR A 796 33.10 -5.07 10.83
C THR A 796 33.33 -5.61 9.42
N PHE A 797 32.26 -5.88 8.67
CA PHE A 797 32.33 -6.45 7.33
C PHE A 797 32.12 -5.45 6.19
N GLY A 798 31.92 -4.16 6.52
CA GLY A 798 31.77 -3.07 5.54
C GLY A 798 30.59 -3.28 4.58
N LEU A 799 29.47 -3.81 5.08
CA LEU A 799 28.38 -4.33 4.25
C LEU A 799 27.65 -3.27 3.41
N THR A 800 27.73 -1.99 3.80
CA THR A 800 27.07 -0.86 3.10
C THR A 800 27.87 -0.27 1.93
N ARG A 801 29.18 -0.54 1.82
CA ARG A 801 30.05 0.09 0.79
C ARG A 801 29.68 -0.29 -0.66
N LYS A 802 29.02 -1.43 -0.87
CA LYS A 802 28.61 -1.91 -2.21
C LYS A 802 27.35 -1.23 -2.73
N SER A 803 26.51 -0.67 -1.85
CA SER A 803 25.23 -0.03 -2.21
C SER A 803 25.44 1.25 -3.03
N HIS A 804 26.40 2.09 -2.66
CA HIS A 804 26.71 3.34 -3.38
C HIS A 804 27.07 3.18 -4.87
N PHE A 805 27.78 2.11 -5.26
CA PHE A 805 28.04 1.88 -6.69
C PHE A 805 26.77 1.52 -7.46
N ARG A 806 25.80 0.87 -6.82
CA ARG A 806 24.58 0.39 -7.47
C ARG A 806 23.53 1.50 -7.57
N GLU A 807 23.48 2.38 -6.58
CA GLU A 807 22.61 3.57 -6.53
C GLU A 807 22.76 4.47 -7.75
N GLN A 808 23.95 4.57 -8.34
CA GLN A 808 24.18 5.39 -9.54
C GLN A 808 23.33 4.94 -10.75
N PHE A 809 22.80 3.71 -10.74
CA PHE A 809 21.91 3.15 -11.75
C PHE A 809 20.41 3.28 -11.38
N GLY A 810 20.06 4.05 -10.34
CA GLY A 810 18.68 4.30 -9.95
C GLY A 810 18.00 3.09 -9.30
N THR A 811 18.72 2.41 -8.41
CA THR A 811 18.18 1.24 -7.72
C THR A 811 17.11 1.61 -6.69
N ALA A 812 16.05 0.81 -6.63
CA ALA A 812 15.07 0.78 -5.54
C ALA A 812 15.38 -0.41 -4.60
N GLU A 813 14.98 -0.29 -3.35
CA GLU A 813 15.18 -1.32 -2.33
C GLU A 813 13.88 -2.05 -1.99
N ASP A 814 13.81 -3.35 -2.29
CA ASP A 814 12.72 -4.21 -1.82
C ASP A 814 13.16 -4.89 -0.52
N SER A 815 12.39 -4.71 0.56
CA SER A 815 12.80 -5.25 1.88
C SER A 815 12.80 -6.78 1.90
N LEU A 816 13.84 -7.35 2.49
CA LEU A 816 13.97 -8.78 2.76
C LEU A 816 14.03 -9.02 4.27
N PHE A 817 13.46 -10.15 4.70
CA PHE A 817 13.21 -10.41 6.11
C PHE A 817 14.01 -11.59 6.63
N ILE A 818 14.49 -11.47 7.87
CA ILE A 818 14.94 -12.61 8.67
C ILE A 818 13.79 -13.01 9.61
N CYS A 819 13.19 -14.17 9.35
CA CYS A 819 12.08 -14.71 10.12
C CYS A 819 12.55 -15.85 11.05
N TYR A 820 12.05 -15.86 12.28
CA TYR A 820 12.40 -16.89 13.27
C TYR A 820 11.24 -17.23 14.24
N PRO A 821 11.24 -18.42 14.86
CA PRO A 821 10.18 -18.86 15.76
C PRO A 821 9.98 -17.98 17.02
N PRO A 822 8.80 -18.05 17.68
CA PRO A 822 8.44 -17.19 18.82
C PRO A 822 9.40 -17.25 20.03
N HIS A 823 10.11 -18.37 20.21
CA HIS A 823 11.06 -18.55 21.32
C HIS A 823 12.33 -17.70 21.18
N GLY A 824 12.52 -17.02 20.04
CA GLY A 824 13.52 -15.98 19.80
C GLY A 824 14.72 -16.43 18.98
N LEU A 825 15.42 -15.46 18.39
CA LEU A 825 16.71 -15.65 17.73
C LEU A 825 17.83 -15.53 18.78
N GLY A 826 18.20 -16.65 19.42
CA GLY A 826 19.30 -16.67 20.40
C GLY A 826 20.67 -16.50 19.75
N PHE A 827 21.73 -16.32 20.56
CA PHE A 827 23.13 -16.22 20.07
C PHE A 827 23.55 -17.39 19.17
N SER A 828 23.03 -18.60 19.43
CA SER A 828 23.28 -19.77 18.58
C SER A 828 22.74 -19.58 17.15
N GLY A 829 21.54 -18.99 17.01
CA GLY A 829 20.94 -18.69 15.71
C GLY A 829 21.66 -17.56 14.97
N ILE A 830 22.10 -16.51 15.67
CA ILE A 830 22.92 -15.44 15.08
C ILE A 830 24.25 -16.02 14.57
N ASN A 831 24.90 -16.86 15.37
CA ASN A 831 26.14 -17.54 14.95
C ASN A 831 25.91 -18.48 13.77
N ALA A 832 24.76 -19.17 13.71
CA ALA A 832 24.39 -20.01 12.58
C ALA A 832 24.26 -19.20 11.27
N ILE A 833 23.56 -18.06 11.31
CA ILE A 833 23.48 -17.13 10.16
C ILE A 833 24.87 -16.65 9.75
N MET A 834 25.70 -16.27 10.72
CA MET A 834 27.06 -15.78 10.44
C MET A 834 27.97 -16.87 9.86
N GLU A 835 27.79 -18.13 10.23
CA GLU A 835 28.53 -19.26 9.68
C GLU A 835 28.04 -19.63 8.28
N SER A 836 26.75 -19.52 8.01
CA SER A 836 26.19 -19.81 6.68
C SER A 836 26.59 -18.80 5.61
N VAL A 837 27.10 -17.62 5.97
CA VAL A 837 27.51 -16.55 5.04
C VAL A 837 29.01 -16.28 5.01
N LYS A 838 29.81 -16.96 5.84
CA LYS A 838 31.28 -16.84 5.84
C LYS A 838 31.87 -17.69 4.72
N SER A 839 32.67 -17.07 3.85
CA SER A 839 33.53 -17.84 2.94
C SER A 839 34.86 -18.18 3.61
N HIS A 840 35.41 -19.34 3.24
CA HIS A 840 36.85 -19.58 3.25
C HIS A 840 37.53 -18.88 2.07
#